data_AF-A0A7C4MUV4-F1
#
_entry.id   AF-A0A7C4MUV4-F1
#
_cell.length_a   1.000
_cell.length_b   1.000
_cell.length_c   1.000
_cell.angle_alpha   90.00
_cell.angle_beta   90.00
_cell.angle_gamma   90.00
#
_symmetry.space_group_name_H-M   'P 1'
#
loop_
_entity.id
_entity.type
_entity.pdbx_description
1 polymer ?
#
loop_
_entity_poly.entity_id
_entity_poly.type
_entity_poly.pdbx_seq_one_letter_code
_entity_poly.pdbx_strand_id
1 'polypeptide(L)'
;MTLSGLVVIVRPAKRPFPVVRGNCVPAISRGGTERLAVFDRPRMAVEEQGKQMIPTCADGWFFARRPPFLRRGVQGSMKSRVIVLLCGAMILAGCSSLAIRSQSPEDPEKPTVPLVGDRAVAFGMHPIRVEAVGLVTGLNGTGSDPGPSPERQALIDDMQARGVVNPQTLLASRNCSLVKVQGWLRPGIQKGDRFDIEVRVPGRSDTTSLRGGWLMETRLSEMQLLGGVYRHGNLLALAQGAVMIDPAAEAKKDQVMLCRGRVLGGGVCQKSRDLGLVLREGYQDVFNAARIAAAINKRFHIFDRGTQTGVAKARNDKFIVLAVHPRYKDNIARYVQVCRAVAISETDTQRMQRMERLSRELLEPETAAQAALQLEAIGPQGADILLKGLASNHREVRFYAAEALAYLDRREAAEPLGQLARTEPAFRVFALTALSAMDDYSAYEQLREMLDLPSTETRYGAFRALWAMNREDPLVKGENLGGHFAYCVVDSLGPPLVHVTHSRRAELVLFGRDQRLVTPLAVNAGNQIMITSVGPDEISVARFAVNEPEQKRLVSTKLDEVIRAVVELGGRYPDVVQALQEAKLCGALPSRFEVDALPEAEQAALLRAAQAVVGRLQRAGYVKVYEMCWGCQFFRKDAHPEDPLAPHHCAFVDAPLMEVNTYLECPDFVPAHN
;
A
#
# COMPACT_ATOMS: atom_id res chain seq x y z
N MET A 1 -10.34 3.89 -18.06
CA MET A 1 -10.35 2.54 -18.67
C MET A 1 -10.07 1.51 -17.59
N THR A 2 -10.63 0.30 -17.69
CA THR A 2 -10.52 -0.76 -16.66
C THR A 2 -9.35 -1.71 -16.90
N LEU A 3 -8.79 -2.25 -15.81
CA LEU A 3 -7.78 -3.32 -15.85
C LEU A 3 -8.40 -4.64 -16.32
N SER A 4 -8.24 -4.93 -17.61
CA SER A 4 -8.56 -6.23 -18.24
C SER A 4 -7.49 -6.53 -19.28
N GLY A 5 -6.50 -7.37 -18.93
CA GLY A 5 -5.37 -7.66 -19.82
C GLY A 5 -4.16 -8.40 -19.23
N LEU A 6 -4.16 -8.78 -17.94
CA LEU A 6 -3.07 -9.59 -17.36
C LEU A 6 -3.59 -10.64 -16.37
N VAL A 7 -4.00 -11.80 -16.89
CA VAL A 7 -4.40 -12.97 -16.09
C VAL A 7 -3.19 -13.90 -15.94
N VAL A 8 -2.42 -13.72 -14.87
CA VAL A 8 -1.22 -14.54 -14.61
C VAL A 8 -1.59 -15.80 -13.82
N ILE A 9 -1.83 -16.91 -14.52
CA ILE A 9 -2.04 -18.22 -13.90
C ILE A 9 -0.68 -18.82 -13.54
N VAL A 10 -0.43 -19.04 -12.24
CA VAL A 10 0.82 -19.61 -11.74
C VAL A 10 0.60 -21.05 -11.27
N ARG A 11 1.35 -22.00 -11.83
CA ARG A 11 1.45 -23.39 -11.33
C ARG A 11 2.88 -23.70 -10.90
N PRO A 12 3.09 -24.35 -9.73
CA PRO A 12 4.42 -24.81 -9.34
C PRO A 12 4.89 -25.97 -10.22
N ALA A 13 6.18 -25.99 -10.55
CA ALA A 13 6.79 -27.06 -11.34
C ALA A 13 6.67 -28.42 -10.63
N LYS A 14 5.99 -29.40 -11.25
CA LYS A 14 5.92 -30.77 -10.74
C LYS A 14 7.30 -31.44 -10.85
N ARG A 15 7.87 -31.84 -9.71
CA ARG A 15 8.91 -32.89 -9.72
C ARG A 15 8.27 -34.24 -10.07
N PRO A 16 8.92 -35.10 -10.88
CA PRO A 16 8.40 -36.43 -11.17
C PRO A 16 8.51 -37.32 -9.91
N PHE A 17 7.38 -37.78 -9.41
CA PHE A 17 7.31 -38.93 -8.50
C PHE A 17 6.94 -40.18 -9.31
N PRO A 18 7.51 -41.36 -9.01
CA PRO A 18 7.20 -42.60 -9.71
C PRO A 18 5.76 -43.05 -9.42
N VAL A 19 5.03 -43.42 -10.47
CA VAL A 19 3.63 -43.87 -10.37
C VAL A 19 3.59 -45.35 -10.01
N VAL A 20 3.16 -45.66 -8.78
CA VAL A 20 2.70 -47.00 -8.42
C VAL A 20 1.24 -47.16 -8.86
N ARG A 21 0.95 -48.13 -9.73
CA ARG A 21 -0.42 -48.43 -10.18
C ARG A 21 -1.17 -49.19 -9.09
N GLY A 22 -2.30 -48.63 -8.63
CA GLY A 22 -3.30 -49.31 -7.82
C GLY A 22 -4.68 -49.12 -8.44
N ASN A 23 -5.42 -50.21 -8.64
CA ASN A 23 -6.71 -50.16 -9.34
C ASN A 23 -7.81 -49.57 -8.45
N CYS A 24 -8.64 -48.70 -9.03
CA CYS A 24 -9.92 -48.29 -8.42
C CYS A 24 -11.07 -49.09 -9.04
N VAL A 25 -12.01 -49.54 -8.22
CA VAL A 25 -13.30 -50.12 -8.63
C VAL A 25 -14.41 -49.27 -8.00
N PRO A 26 -15.38 -48.73 -8.77
CA PRO A 26 -16.44 -47.89 -8.22
C PRO A 26 -17.59 -48.73 -7.66
N ALA A 27 -18.15 -48.30 -6.52
CA ALA A 27 -19.34 -48.91 -5.92
C ALA A 27 -20.46 -47.87 -5.75
N ILE A 28 -21.60 -48.17 -6.37
CA ILE A 28 -22.78 -47.34 -6.60
C ILE A 28 -23.53 -46.98 -5.30
N SER A 29 -24.30 -45.88 -5.35
CA SER A 29 -25.14 -45.34 -4.27
C SER A 29 -26.38 -46.18 -3.92
N ARG A 30 -26.89 -45.97 -2.70
CA ARG A 30 -28.31 -46.08 -2.30
C ARG A 30 -28.56 -45.14 -1.11
N GLY A 31 -29.78 -44.62 -0.97
CA GLY A 31 -30.15 -43.63 0.06
C GLY A 31 -31.31 -44.08 0.95
N GLY A 32 -31.73 -43.21 1.88
CA GLY A 32 -32.89 -43.41 2.75
C GLY A 32 -33.17 -42.19 3.65
N THR A 33 -34.45 -41.91 3.90
CA THR A 33 -34.99 -40.93 4.86
C THR A 33 -35.09 -41.59 6.28
N GLU A 34 -35.53 -41.00 7.40
CA GLU A 34 -36.50 -39.90 7.65
C GLU A 34 -36.52 -39.46 9.16
N ARG A 35 -37.22 -38.34 9.49
CA ARG A 35 -37.82 -37.92 10.80
C ARG A 35 -36.98 -37.25 11.91
N LEU A 36 -37.73 -36.58 12.81
CA LEU A 36 -37.33 -35.77 13.98
C LEU A 36 -37.88 -36.35 15.30
N ALA A 37 -37.18 -36.11 16.41
CA ALA A 37 -37.71 -35.78 17.76
C ALA A 37 -36.53 -35.26 18.61
N VAL A 38 -36.49 -34.01 19.11
CA VAL A 38 -37.20 -33.45 20.29
C VAL A 38 -36.82 -34.12 21.62
N PHE A 39 -36.10 -33.39 22.47
CA PHE A 39 -36.17 -33.45 23.94
C PHE A 39 -35.76 -32.09 24.55
N ASP A 40 -36.14 -31.84 25.80
CA ASP A 40 -36.38 -30.49 26.32
C ASP A 40 -35.29 -29.90 27.26
N ARG A 41 -35.49 -28.62 27.65
CA ARG A 41 -34.73 -27.85 28.65
C ARG A 41 -35.24 -28.17 30.09
N PRO A 42 -34.95 -27.38 31.17
CA PRO A 42 -33.87 -26.41 31.46
C PRO A 42 -33.16 -26.67 32.81
N ARG A 43 -32.17 -25.83 33.18
CA ARG A 43 -31.91 -25.42 34.57
C ARG A 43 -31.56 -23.94 34.68
N MET A 44 -31.82 -23.34 35.85
CA MET A 44 -31.63 -21.92 36.15
C MET A 44 -30.57 -21.71 37.25
N ALA A 45 -29.70 -20.71 37.03
CA ALA A 45 -29.27 -19.63 37.95
C ALA A 45 -28.71 -19.87 39.38
N VAL A 46 -28.14 -18.76 39.89
CA VAL A 46 -27.88 -18.37 41.30
C VAL A 46 -26.49 -18.68 41.92
N GLU A 47 -25.90 -17.62 42.51
CA GLU A 47 -24.77 -17.46 43.48
C GLU A 47 -23.43 -18.21 43.24
N GLU A 48 -22.22 -17.64 43.36
CA GLU A 48 -21.61 -16.53 44.14
C GLU A 48 -20.94 -16.97 45.47
N GLN A 49 -19.77 -16.37 45.77
CA GLN A 49 -18.87 -16.60 46.91
C GLN A 49 -18.08 -17.93 46.88
N GLY A 50 -16.79 -17.99 47.24
CA GLY A 50 -15.83 -16.92 47.54
C GLY A 50 -14.49 -17.42 48.12
N LYS A 51 -13.58 -16.47 48.39
CA LYS A 51 -12.31 -16.55 49.16
C LYS A 51 -11.02 -17.05 48.49
N GLN A 52 -9.98 -16.27 48.79
CA GLN A 52 -8.53 -16.46 48.68
C GLN A 52 -8.05 -17.71 49.49
N MET A 53 -6.80 -18.20 49.46
CA MET A 53 -5.53 -17.46 49.63
C MET A 53 -4.25 -18.30 49.32
N ILE A 54 -3.08 -17.66 49.44
CA ILE A 54 -1.71 -18.12 49.11
C ILE A 54 -0.83 -17.76 50.35
N PRO A 55 0.04 -18.63 50.93
CA PRO A 55 1.36 -18.92 50.32
C PRO A 55 2.10 -20.25 50.66
N THR A 56 3.14 -20.53 49.87
CA THR A 56 4.48 -21.17 50.12
C THR A 56 4.76 -22.15 51.30
N CYS A 57 5.46 -23.26 50.96
CA CYS A 57 6.75 -23.76 51.52
C CYS A 57 7.37 -24.73 50.46
N ALA A 58 8.67 -24.99 50.26
CA ALA A 58 9.95 -24.86 50.99
C ALA A 58 10.47 -26.18 51.64
N ASP A 59 11.75 -26.50 51.38
CA ASP A 59 12.61 -27.61 51.88
C ASP A 59 12.18 -29.08 51.59
N GLY A 60 13.08 -30.09 51.47
CA GLY A 60 14.56 -30.11 51.40
C GLY A 60 15.17 -31.54 51.51
N TRP A 61 16.48 -31.70 51.22
CA TRP A 61 17.35 -32.90 51.47
C TRP A 61 17.10 -34.19 50.59
N PHE A 62 17.99 -35.20 50.40
CA PHE A 62 19.36 -35.51 50.88
C PHE A 62 20.15 -36.48 49.92
N PHE A 63 21.33 -36.08 49.35
CA PHE A 63 22.50 -36.89 48.86
C PHE A 63 22.32 -38.04 47.79
N ALA A 64 23.34 -38.65 47.13
CA ALA A 64 24.80 -38.79 47.40
C ALA A 64 25.79 -38.92 46.18
N ARG A 65 27.00 -38.36 46.37
CA ARG A 65 28.40 -38.68 45.94
C ARG A 65 28.83 -39.44 44.63
N ARG A 66 29.94 -38.93 44.05
CA ARG A 66 30.91 -39.54 43.06
C ARG A 66 31.94 -40.50 43.75
N PRO A 67 32.91 -41.22 43.09
CA PRO A 67 34.16 -40.66 42.50
C PRO A 67 34.79 -41.51 41.30
N PRO A 68 36.12 -41.57 40.95
CA PRO A 68 36.58 -41.31 39.55
C PRO A 68 37.79 -42.18 38.99
N PHE A 69 38.54 -41.65 37.98
CA PHE A 69 39.81 -42.14 37.36
C PHE A 69 39.69 -43.29 36.31
N LEU A 70 40.65 -43.59 35.41
CA LEU A 70 42.12 -43.29 35.33
C LEU A 70 42.64 -43.14 33.87
N ARG A 71 43.90 -42.68 33.67
CA ARG A 71 44.63 -42.57 32.38
C ARG A 71 45.51 -43.81 32.09
N ARG A 72 45.70 -44.17 30.81
CA ARG A 72 47.00 -44.49 30.14
C ARG A 72 46.82 -44.81 28.65
N GLY A 73 47.92 -44.87 27.90
CA GLY A 73 48.04 -45.36 26.51
C GLY A 73 49.53 -45.63 26.20
N VAL A 74 49.88 -46.21 25.04
CA VAL A 74 51.25 -46.29 24.44
C VAL A 74 51.23 -47.03 23.07
N GLN A 75 52.31 -46.84 22.29
CA GLN A 75 52.82 -47.44 21.01
C GLN A 75 52.36 -48.88 20.62
N GLY A 76 52.51 -49.37 19.37
CA GLY A 76 53.09 -48.83 18.12
C GLY A 76 53.64 -49.94 17.18
N SER A 77 54.19 -49.59 15.99
CA SER A 77 54.82 -50.48 14.95
C SER A 77 53.87 -51.43 14.17
N MET A 78 53.88 -51.68 12.84
CA MET A 78 54.72 -51.42 11.62
C MET A 78 55.36 -52.70 11.00
N LYS A 79 55.40 -52.77 9.64
CA LYS A 79 56.11 -53.72 8.71
C LYS A 79 55.24 -54.91 8.17
N SER A 80 55.00 -55.05 6.84
CA SER A 80 55.81 -55.72 5.76
C SER A 80 55.50 -57.24 5.61
N ARG A 81 55.71 -58.04 4.53
CA ARG A 81 56.24 -57.97 3.12
C ARG A 81 55.98 -59.36 2.42
N VAL A 82 56.16 -59.72 1.12
CA VAL A 82 56.47 -59.07 -0.20
C VAL A 82 56.24 -60.09 -1.39
N ILE A 83 55.82 -59.66 -2.61
CA ILE A 83 56.00 -60.35 -3.95
C ILE A 83 55.16 -61.67 -4.14
N VAL A 84 54.73 -62.16 -5.33
CA VAL A 84 55.43 -62.52 -6.61
C VAL A 84 54.67 -62.15 -7.91
N LEU A 85 55.42 -61.93 -9.00
CA LEU A 85 54.98 -61.66 -10.38
C LEU A 85 54.60 -62.96 -11.16
N LEU A 86 53.90 -62.84 -12.31
CA LEU A 86 54.50 -63.07 -13.65
C LEU A 86 53.53 -62.94 -14.85
N CYS A 87 54.13 -62.71 -16.03
CA CYS A 87 53.65 -62.95 -17.41
C CYS A 87 52.50 -62.12 -18.01
N GLY A 88 52.60 -61.90 -19.34
CA GLY A 88 51.45 -61.60 -20.21
C GLY A 88 51.41 -60.21 -20.86
N ALA A 89 52.34 -59.89 -21.76
CA ALA A 89 52.24 -58.67 -22.56
C ALA A 89 51.35 -58.85 -23.80
N MET A 90 50.48 -57.87 -24.09
CA MET A 90 50.22 -57.39 -25.45
C MET A 90 49.84 -55.90 -25.40
N ILE A 91 50.41 -55.12 -26.31
CA ILE A 91 50.18 -53.69 -26.49
C ILE A 91 49.07 -53.52 -27.53
N LEU A 92 48.08 -52.64 -27.29
CA LEU A 92 47.39 -51.87 -28.33
C LEU A 92 46.49 -50.76 -27.74
N ALA A 93 46.51 -49.60 -28.40
CA ALA A 93 45.54 -48.49 -28.36
C ALA A 93 44.83 -48.13 -27.03
N GLY A 94 45.23 -47.02 -26.40
CA GLY A 94 44.52 -46.46 -25.24
C GLY A 94 45.06 -45.11 -24.75
N CYS A 95 44.89 -44.04 -25.53
CA CYS A 95 45.27 -42.68 -25.09
C CYS A 95 44.31 -42.13 -24.03
N SER A 96 44.49 -42.55 -22.78
CA SER A 96 43.80 -41.97 -21.61
C SER A 96 44.56 -40.74 -21.12
N SER A 97 43.97 -39.56 -21.32
CA SER A 97 44.52 -38.30 -20.85
C SER A 97 44.61 -38.26 -19.32
N LEU A 98 45.72 -37.73 -18.80
CA LEU A 98 45.89 -37.47 -17.37
C LEU A 98 44.91 -36.37 -16.94
N ALA A 99 43.76 -36.79 -16.43
CA ALA A 99 42.77 -35.93 -15.80
C ALA A 99 43.32 -35.37 -14.49
N ILE A 100 44.18 -34.34 -14.59
CA ILE A 100 44.56 -33.49 -13.46
C ILE A 100 43.26 -32.91 -12.91
N ARG A 101 42.84 -33.44 -11.76
CA ARG A 101 41.60 -33.04 -11.11
C ARG A 101 41.78 -31.64 -10.56
N SER A 102 41.40 -30.64 -11.34
CA SER A 102 41.37 -29.23 -10.94
C SER A 102 40.36 -29.04 -9.82
N GLN A 103 40.80 -29.29 -8.60
CA GLN A 103 40.26 -28.60 -7.43
C GLN A 103 40.59 -27.13 -7.62
N SER A 104 39.66 -26.38 -8.22
CA SER A 104 39.55 -24.96 -7.90
C SER A 104 39.56 -24.85 -6.38
N PRO A 105 40.32 -23.91 -5.78
CA PRO A 105 40.17 -23.65 -4.37
C PRO A 105 38.69 -23.31 -4.12
N GLU A 106 38.06 -24.01 -3.18
CA GLU A 106 36.77 -23.60 -2.66
C GLU A 106 36.97 -22.22 -2.03
N ASP A 107 36.51 -21.17 -2.71
CA ASP A 107 36.67 -19.78 -2.27
C ASP A 107 36.04 -19.68 -0.87
N PRO A 108 36.83 -19.47 0.19
CA PRO A 108 36.41 -19.79 1.55
C PRO A 108 35.19 -18.94 1.89
N GLU A 109 34.08 -19.61 2.29
CA GLU A 109 32.77 -18.96 2.48
C GLU A 109 32.91 -17.69 3.33
N LYS A 110 32.90 -16.54 2.65
CA LYS A 110 33.26 -15.26 3.24
C LYS A 110 32.18 -14.96 4.30
N PRO A 111 32.53 -14.94 5.60
CA PRO A 111 31.54 -15.07 6.67
C PRO A 111 30.54 -13.92 6.60
N THR A 112 29.34 -14.23 6.11
CA THR A 112 28.30 -13.25 5.84
C THR A 112 27.79 -12.69 7.16
N VAL A 113 27.94 -11.38 7.33
CA VAL A 113 27.46 -10.66 8.52
C VAL A 113 25.95 -10.88 8.62
N PRO A 114 25.44 -11.52 9.70
CA PRO A 114 24.03 -11.88 9.78
C PRO A 114 23.17 -10.62 9.94
N LEU A 115 22.30 -10.39 8.97
CA LEU A 115 21.38 -9.25 8.95
C LEU A 115 20.05 -9.62 9.59
N VAL A 116 19.33 -8.61 10.05
CA VAL A 116 17.99 -8.77 10.63
C VAL A 116 17.03 -9.47 9.65
N GLY A 117 17.13 -9.16 8.35
CA GLY A 117 16.29 -9.74 7.29
C GLY A 117 16.52 -11.22 7.01
N ASP A 118 17.66 -11.76 7.44
CA ASP A 118 18.00 -13.18 7.31
C ASP A 118 17.25 -14.00 8.36
N ARG A 119 17.14 -13.46 9.59
CA ARG A 119 16.49 -14.13 10.73
C ARG A 119 15.04 -13.73 10.94
N ALA A 120 14.57 -12.62 10.37
CA ALA A 120 13.22 -12.11 10.55
C ALA A 120 12.55 -11.58 9.27
N VAL A 121 11.23 -11.75 9.22
CA VAL A 121 10.34 -11.27 8.16
C VAL A 121 9.44 -10.14 8.65
N ALA A 122 9.00 -9.28 7.72
CA ALA A 122 8.18 -8.12 8.03
C ALA A 122 6.74 -8.50 8.43
N PHE A 123 6.18 -7.79 9.40
CA PHE A 123 4.80 -7.93 9.86
C PHE A 123 4.09 -6.56 9.88
N GLY A 124 2.76 -6.56 9.70
CA GLY A 124 1.95 -5.34 9.63
C GLY A 124 1.94 -4.63 8.27
N MET A 125 2.70 -5.13 7.29
CA MET A 125 2.91 -4.49 5.97
C MET A 125 1.71 -4.50 5.01
N HIS A 126 0.65 -5.25 5.30
CA HIS A 126 -0.58 -5.25 4.50
C HIS A 126 -1.60 -4.26 5.06
N PRO A 127 -2.40 -3.55 4.24
CA PRO A 127 -3.56 -2.80 4.71
C PRO A 127 -4.58 -3.70 5.40
N ILE A 128 -5.26 -3.20 6.44
CA ILE A 128 -6.43 -3.87 7.02
C ILE A 128 -7.69 -3.16 6.52
N ARG A 129 -8.62 -3.92 5.94
CA ARG A 129 -9.95 -3.42 5.56
C ARG A 129 -10.81 -3.34 6.81
N VAL A 130 -11.43 -2.18 7.04
CA VAL A 130 -12.42 -1.96 8.10
C VAL A 130 -13.75 -1.56 7.50
N GLU A 131 -14.84 -2.08 8.07
CA GLU A 131 -16.16 -2.06 7.44
C GLU A 131 -17.27 -1.84 8.46
N ALA A 132 -18.37 -1.25 7.99
CA ALA A 132 -19.62 -1.05 8.72
C ALA A 132 -20.80 -0.86 7.75
N VAL A 133 -22.00 -0.80 8.33
CA VAL A 133 -23.17 -0.18 7.70
C VAL A 133 -23.30 1.22 8.29
N GLY A 134 -23.67 2.20 7.47
CA GLY A 134 -23.83 3.60 7.89
C GLY A 134 -25.08 4.24 7.28
N LEU A 135 -25.39 5.44 7.77
CA LEU A 135 -26.47 6.28 7.27
C LEU A 135 -25.87 7.49 6.55
N VAL A 136 -26.30 7.73 5.31
CA VAL A 136 -26.10 9.01 4.63
C VAL A 136 -27.39 9.83 4.75
N THR A 137 -27.26 11.09 5.11
CA THR A 137 -28.36 12.06 5.28
C THR A 137 -28.15 13.29 4.38
N GLY A 138 -29.15 14.17 4.27
CA GLY A 138 -29.06 15.39 3.46
C GLY A 138 -29.23 15.20 1.96
N LEU A 139 -29.72 14.03 1.54
CA LEU A 139 -30.03 13.76 0.12
C LEU A 139 -31.25 14.57 -0.33
N ASN A 140 -31.29 14.96 -1.60
CA ASN A 140 -32.38 15.77 -2.15
C ASN A 140 -33.48 14.88 -2.75
N GLY A 141 -34.15 14.09 -1.91
CA GLY A 141 -35.18 13.13 -2.35
C GLY A 141 -34.66 11.91 -3.14
N THR A 142 -33.34 11.75 -3.27
CA THR A 142 -32.67 10.68 -4.05
C THR A 142 -32.38 9.40 -3.27
N GLY A 143 -32.71 9.36 -1.97
CA GLY A 143 -32.62 8.19 -1.11
C GLY A 143 -33.88 7.30 -1.13
N SER A 144 -33.85 6.20 -0.37
CA SER A 144 -34.93 5.20 -0.32
C SER A 144 -34.95 4.43 1.00
N ASP A 145 -36.14 3.99 1.44
CA ASP A 145 -36.24 3.00 2.52
C ASP A 145 -35.59 1.68 2.10
N PRO A 146 -34.55 1.18 2.80
CA PRO A 146 -33.98 -0.13 2.48
C PRO A 146 -34.98 -1.26 2.79
N GLY A 147 -35.09 -2.25 1.90
CA GLY A 147 -35.84 -3.48 2.18
C GLY A 147 -35.28 -4.25 3.38
N PRO A 148 -36.06 -5.16 4.00
CA PRO A 148 -35.59 -5.97 5.13
C PRO A 148 -34.28 -6.72 4.81
N SER A 149 -33.21 -6.44 5.56
CA SER A 149 -31.90 -7.09 5.42
C SER A 149 -31.13 -7.07 6.75
N PRO A 150 -30.09 -7.92 6.91
CA PRO A 150 -29.20 -7.87 8.08
C PRO A 150 -28.53 -6.50 8.26
N GLU A 151 -28.19 -5.83 7.16
CA GLU A 151 -27.63 -4.47 7.20
C GLU A 151 -28.65 -3.43 7.69
N ARG A 152 -29.93 -3.54 7.29
CA ARG A 152 -30.99 -2.67 7.82
C ARG A 152 -31.16 -2.85 9.32
N GLN A 153 -31.16 -4.10 9.80
CA GLN A 153 -31.27 -4.37 11.23
C GLN A 153 -30.07 -3.80 11.99
N ALA A 154 -28.84 -4.09 11.56
CA ALA A 154 -27.63 -3.59 12.22
C ALA A 154 -27.56 -2.05 12.29
N LEU A 155 -28.09 -1.34 11.29
CA LEU A 155 -28.18 0.13 11.32
C LEU A 155 -29.30 0.65 12.25
N ILE A 156 -30.43 -0.06 12.34
CA ILE A 156 -31.47 0.22 13.36
C ILE A 156 -30.89 0.00 14.76
N ASP A 157 -30.14 -1.08 14.98
CA ASP A 157 -29.56 -1.42 16.28
C ASP A 157 -28.53 -0.37 16.74
N ASP A 158 -27.62 0.10 15.86
CA ASP A 158 -26.68 1.18 16.20
C ASP A 158 -27.38 2.53 16.41
N MET A 159 -28.47 2.82 15.68
CA MET A 159 -29.29 4.01 15.93
C MET A 159 -30.03 3.94 17.28
N GLN A 160 -30.61 2.79 17.63
CA GLN A 160 -31.25 2.57 18.94
C GLN A 160 -30.23 2.65 20.08
N ALA A 161 -29.05 2.06 19.92
CA ALA A 161 -27.95 2.14 20.90
C ALA A 161 -27.39 3.57 21.09
N ARG A 162 -27.70 4.50 20.19
CA ARG A 162 -27.40 5.94 20.30
C ARG A 162 -28.59 6.79 20.79
N GLY A 163 -29.74 6.16 21.08
CA GLY A 163 -30.95 6.87 21.52
C GLY A 163 -31.71 7.61 20.42
N VAL A 164 -31.51 7.25 19.14
CA VAL A 164 -32.29 7.83 18.03
C VAL A 164 -33.75 7.41 18.15
N VAL A 165 -34.65 8.39 18.26
CA VAL A 165 -36.10 8.16 18.32
C VAL A 165 -36.61 7.76 16.93
N ASN A 166 -37.47 6.73 16.88
CA ASN A 166 -38.09 6.17 15.67
C ASN A 166 -37.14 5.96 14.47
N PRO A 167 -36.06 5.15 14.57
CA PRO A 167 -35.07 4.98 13.51
C PRO A 167 -35.64 4.49 12.17
N GLN A 168 -36.75 3.73 12.20
CA GLN A 168 -37.45 3.28 10.99
C GLN A 168 -38.04 4.44 10.20
N THR A 169 -38.61 5.46 10.86
CA THR A 169 -39.16 6.65 10.21
C THR A 169 -38.04 7.50 9.58
N LEU A 170 -36.86 7.55 10.21
CA LEU A 170 -35.70 8.22 9.64
C LEU A 170 -35.17 7.49 8.38
N LEU A 171 -35.08 6.15 8.43
CA LEU A 171 -34.69 5.33 7.27
C LEU A 171 -35.68 5.42 6.10
N ALA A 172 -36.97 5.57 6.39
CA ALA A 172 -38.01 5.70 5.36
C ALA A 172 -37.99 7.06 4.62
N SER A 173 -37.19 8.03 5.09
CA SER A 173 -37.05 9.33 4.45
C SER A 173 -36.23 9.24 3.16
N ARG A 174 -36.76 9.76 2.05
CA ARG A 174 -36.01 9.92 0.78
C ARG A 174 -34.82 10.89 0.88
N ASN A 175 -34.64 11.58 1.99
CA ASN A 175 -33.46 12.40 2.26
C ASN A 175 -32.35 11.63 2.98
N CYS A 176 -32.56 10.31 3.19
CA CYS A 176 -31.62 9.38 3.81
C CYS A 176 -31.37 8.15 2.93
N SER A 177 -30.20 7.51 3.08
CA SER A 177 -29.90 6.21 2.47
C SER A 177 -29.05 5.37 3.41
N LEU A 178 -29.36 4.07 3.50
CA LEU A 178 -28.47 3.07 4.06
C LEU A 178 -27.31 2.82 3.08
N VAL A 179 -26.09 2.75 3.62
CA VAL A 179 -24.87 2.53 2.82
C VAL A 179 -23.95 1.49 3.47
N LYS A 180 -23.20 0.77 2.64
CA LYS A 180 -22.01 0.03 3.09
C LYS A 180 -20.83 1.00 3.13
N VAL A 181 -20.08 0.95 4.21
CA VAL A 181 -18.98 1.86 4.52
C VAL A 181 -17.72 1.03 4.67
N GLN A 182 -16.69 1.34 3.89
CA GLN A 182 -15.43 0.59 3.83
C GLN A 182 -14.23 1.53 3.87
N GLY A 183 -13.10 1.09 4.41
CA GLY A 183 -11.86 1.85 4.36
C GLY A 183 -10.64 1.00 4.67
N TRP A 184 -9.44 1.50 4.36
CA TRP A 184 -8.20 0.74 4.45
C TRP A 184 -7.20 1.42 5.39
N LEU A 185 -6.95 0.77 6.53
CA LEU A 185 -5.95 1.18 7.49
C LEU A 185 -4.55 0.82 6.95
N ARG A 186 -3.79 1.83 6.49
CA ARG A 186 -2.42 1.67 5.95
C ARG A 186 -1.46 1.01 6.96
N PRO A 187 -0.35 0.39 6.52
CA PRO A 187 0.74 -0.04 7.39
C PRO A 187 1.27 1.14 8.23
N GLY A 188 1.66 0.89 9.48
CA GLY A 188 2.21 1.91 10.38
C GLY A 188 1.25 3.02 10.84
N ILE A 189 -0.03 2.98 10.45
CA ILE A 189 -1.04 3.99 10.84
C ILE A 189 -1.17 4.10 12.36
N GLN A 190 -1.23 5.33 12.87
CA GLN A 190 -1.30 5.65 14.29
C GLN A 190 -2.70 6.06 14.73
N LYS A 191 -3.01 5.96 16.03
CA LYS A 191 -4.23 6.53 16.60
C LYS A 191 -4.28 8.04 16.31
N GLY A 192 -5.40 8.50 15.75
CA GLY A 192 -5.61 9.89 15.31
C GLY A 192 -5.29 10.12 13.83
N ASP A 193 -4.61 9.20 13.15
CA ASP A 193 -4.37 9.32 11.70
C ASP A 193 -5.69 9.29 10.92
N ARG A 194 -5.73 10.12 9.88
CA ARG A 194 -6.82 10.15 8.90
C ARG A 194 -6.56 9.22 7.70
N PHE A 195 -7.66 8.71 7.15
CA PHE A 195 -7.71 7.90 5.94
C PHE A 195 -9.07 8.07 5.24
N ASP A 196 -9.14 7.70 3.97
CA ASP A 196 -10.37 7.82 3.18
C ASP A 196 -11.35 6.67 3.46
N ILE A 197 -12.62 6.98 3.26
CA ILE A 197 -13.74 6.05 3.41
C ILE A 197 -14.45 5.95 2.07
N GLU A 198 -14.65 4.73 1.56
CA GLU A 198 -15.54 4.46 0.43
C GLU A 198 -16.95 4.15 0.94
N VAL A 199 -17.93 4.74 0.26
CA VAL A 199 -19.36 4.68 0.60
C VAL A 199 -20.11 4.16 -0.61
N ARG A 200 -20.95 3.14 -0.42
CA ARG A 200 -21.71 2.53 -1.52
C ARG A 200 -23.10 2.08 -1.10
N VAL A 201 -24.10 2.36 -1.93
CA VAL A 201 -25.46 1.83 -1.78
C VAL A 201 -25.46 0.30 -2.02
N PRO A 202 -26.13 -0.52 -1.17
CA PRO A 202 -26.33 -1.95 -1.44
C PRO A 202 -27.11 -2.19 -2.73
N GLY A 203 -26.85 -3.30 -3.43
CA GLY A 203 -27.52 -3.65 -4.71
C GLY A 203 -29.00 -4.07 -4.62
N ARG A 204 -29.69 -3.72 -3.53
CA ARG A 204 -31.14 -3.92 -3.29
C ARG A 204 -31.68 -2.67 -2.58
N SER A 205 -31.68 -1.56 -3.30
CA SER A 205 -32.02 -0.23 -2.80
C SER A 205 -32.44 0.65 -3.97
N ASP A 206 -33.49 1.46 -3.80
CA ASP A 206 -34.02 2.33 -4.86
C ASP A 206 -33.36 3.73 -4.86
N THR A 207 -32.37 3.95 -3.99
CA THR A 207 -31.54 5.15 -3.95
C THR A 207 -30.90 5.40 -5.31
N THR A 208 -31.09 6.59 -5.86
CA THR A 208 -30.62 6.99 -7.20
C THR A 208 -29.33 7.80 -7.16
N SER A 209 -29.04 8.48 -6.05
CA SER A 209 -27.83 9.28 -5.88
C SER A 209 -27.52 9.59 -4.41
N LEU A 210 -26.23 9.57 -4.06
CA LEU A 210 -25.70 10.08 -2.78
C LEU A 210 -25.20 11.54 -2.86
N ARG A 211 -25.38 12.25 -3.99
CA ARG A 211 -24.79 13.59 -4.25
C ARG A 211 -25.34 14.62 -3.26
N GLY A 212 -24.45 15.37 -2.62
CA GLY A 212 -24.76 16.32 -1.52
C GLY A 212 -24.92 15.67 -0.14
N GLY A 213 -24.84 14.32 -0.06
CA GLY A 213 -25.05 13.58 1.18
C GLY A 213 -23.94 13.77 2.22
N TRP A 214 -24.27 13.52 3.48
CA TRP A 214 -23.35 13.48 4.60
C TRP A 214 -23.39 12.12 5.29
N LEU A 215 -22.23 11.47 5.43
CA LEU A 215 -22.07 10.23 6.19
C LEU A 215 -22.07 10.54 7.70
N MET A 216 -23.06 9.99 8.40
CA MET A 216 -23.17 10.06 9.87
C MET A 216 -22.08 9.21 10.56
N GLU A 217 -21.73 9.53 11.81
CA GLU A 217 -20.63 8.88 12.53
C GLU A 217 -20.77 7.35 12.58
N THR A 218 -19.97 6.67 11.77
CA THR A 218 -20.03 5.23 11.54
C THR A 218 -18.86 4.55 12.24
N ARG A 219 -19.14 3.50 13.04
CA ARG A 219 -18.15 2.76 13.85
C ARG A 219 -17.58 1.60 13.06
N LEU A 220 -16.30 1.66 12.71
CA LEU A 220 -15.63 0.71 11.81
C LEU A 220 -14.84 -0.35 12.57
N SER A 221 -15.08 -1.61 12.19
CA SER A 221 -14.46 -2.82 12.71
C SER A 221 -13.85 -3.65 11.59
N GLU A 222 -12.89 -4.53 11.89
CA GLU A 222 -12.61 -5.66 10.99
C GLU A 222 -13.84 -6.60 11.01
N MET A 223 -14.41 -6.90 9.85
CA MET A 223 -15.50 -7.88 9.74
C MET A 223 -14.96 -9.23 9.26
N GLN A 224 -15.30 -10.29 9.99
CA GLN A 224 -15.12 -11.66 9.51
C GLN A 224 -16.49 -12.36 9.42
N LEU A 225 -16.80 -12.89 8.24
CA LEU A 225 -18.02 -13.66 7.99
C LEU A 225 -17.76 -15.13 8.38
N LEU A 226 -18.20 -15.52 9.58
CA LEU A 226 -18.00 -16.87 10.11
C LEU A 226 -19.36 -17.55 10.26
N GLY A 227 -19.60 -18.60 9.47
CA GLY A 227 -20.86 -19.35 9.48
C GLY A 227 -22.09 -18.54 9.05
N GLY A 228 -21.91 -17.54 8.18
CA GLY A 228 -22.99 -16.64 7.74
C GLY A 228 -23.31 -15.49 8.72
N VAL A 229 -22.68 -15.46 9.89
CA VAL A 229 -22.85 -14.38 10.88
C VAL A 229 -21.69 -13.40 10.76
N TYR A 230 -22.01 -12.10 10.73
CA TYR A 230 -21.01 -11.04 10.87
C TYR A 230 -20.48 -11.02 12.30
N ARG A 231 -19.21 -11.39 12.50
CA ARG A 231 -18.51 -11.10 13.75
C ARG A 231 -17.78 -9.77 13.60
N HIS A 232 -18.25 -8.77 14.32
CA HIS A 232 -17.54 -7.51 14.50
C HIS A 232 -16.29 -7.75 15.35
N GLY A 233 -15.13 -7.41 14.78
CA GLY A 233 -13.92 -7.25 15.56
C GLY A 233 -14.01 -6.04 16.51
N ASN A 234 -12.90 -5.77 17.18
CA ASN A 234 -12.75 -4.55 17.97
C ASN A 234 -13.04 -3.28 17.12
N LEU A 235 -13.50 -2.20 17.75
CA LEU A 235 -13.49 -0.87 17.13
C LEU A 235 -12.06 -0.49 16.73
N LEU A 236 -11.87 -0.16 15.45
CA LEU A 236 -10.57 0.23 14.87
C LEU A 236 -10.58 1.65 14.31
N ALA A 237 -11.72 2.17 13.85
CA ALA A 237 -11.86 3.53 13.34
C ALA A 237 -13.29 4.11 13.54
N LEU A 238 -13.41 5.43 13.41
CA LEU A 238 -14.67 6.14 13.22
C LEU A 238 -14.67 6.79 11.83
N ALA A 239 -15.83 6.98 11.20
CA ALA A 239 -15.96 7.61 9.89
C ALA A 239 -17.13 8.59 9.84
N GLN A 240 -16.91 9.80 9.33
CA GLN A 240 -17.97 10.80 9.08
C GLN A 240 -17.51 11.86 8.06
N GLY A 241 -18.46 12.54 7.41
CA GLY A 241 -18.18 13.71 6.56
C GLY A 241 -19.00 13.76 5.27
N ALA A 242 -18.76 14.77 4.44
CA ALA A 242 -19.44 14.96 3.16
C ALA A 242 -19.08 13.85 2.16
N VAL A 243 -20.09 13.30 1.48
CA VAL A 243 -19.92 12.27 0.45
C VAL A 243 -19.61 12.96 -0.88
N MET A 244 -18.34 12.91 -1.27
CA MET A 244 -17.92 13.25 -2.62
C MET A 244 -18.30 12.12 -3.58
N ILE A 245 -18.92 12.47 -4.70
CA ILE A 245 -19.09 11.60 -5.87
C ILE A 245 -18.21 12.14 -6.98
N ASP A 246 -17.84 11.31 -7.94
CA ASP A 246 -17.35 11.77 -9.24
C ASP A 246 -18.30 12.85 -9.81
N PRO A 247 -17.85 14.11 -9.94
CA PRO A 247 -18.73 15.19 -10.39
C PRO A 247 -19.19 15.01 -11.84
N ALA A 248 -18.43 14.25 -12.65
CA ALA A 248 -18.76 13.96 -14.05
C ALA A 248 -19.98 13.01 -14.22
N ALA A 249 -20.38 12.29 -13.17
CA ALA A 249 -21.42 11.26 -13.26
C ALA A 249 -22.81 11.86 -13.57
N GLU A 250 -23.38 11.51 -14.73
CA GLU A 250 -24.68 11.98 -15.20
C GLU A 250 -25.85 11.19 -14.59
N ALA A 251 -26.90 11.89 -14.14
CA ALA A 251 -28.12 11.33 -13.55
C ALA A 251 -28.84 10.26 -14.42
N LYS A 252 -28.64 10.25 -15.74
CA LYS A 252 -29.31 9.36 -16.69
C LYS A 252 -28.45 8.18 -17.18
N LYS A 253 -27.13 8.20 -16.93
CA LYS A 253 -26.17 7.22 -17.44
C LYS A 253 -25.44 6.50 -16.30
N ASP A 254 -25.04 7.25 -15.28
CA ASP A 254 -24.02 6.84 -14.32
C ASP A 254 -24.59 6.55 -12.93
N GLN A 255 -25.80 5.98 -12.84
CA GLN A 255 -26.44 5.64 -11.56
C GLN A 255 -25.52 4.77 -10.66
N VAL A 256 -24.70 3.90 -11.25
CA VAL A 256 -23.73 3.08 -10.51
C VAL A 256 -22.60 3.91 -9.89
N MET A 257 -22.24 5.05 -10.48
CA MET A 257 -21.29 6.02 -9.91
C MET A 257 -22.00 6.92 -8.89
N LEU A 258 -23.21 7.39 -9.17
CA LEU A 258 -24.02 8.22 -8.24
C LEU A 258 -24.42 7.47 -6.96
N CYS A 259 -24.44 6.13 -7.00
CA CYS A 259 -24.63 5.27 -5.83
C CYS A 259 -23.32 4.82 -5.17
N ARG A 260 -22.19 5.50 -5.47
CA ARG A 260 -20.88 5.35 -4.85
C ARG A 260 -20.30 6.72 -4.53
N GLY A 261 -19.41 6.78 -3.55
CA GLY A 261 -18.71 8.00 -3.19
C GLY A 261 -17.57 7.76 -2.22
N ARG A 262 -16.88 8.84 -1.88
CA ARG A 262 -15.79 8.87 -0.90
C ARG A 262 -15.99 9.97 0.11
N VAL A 263 -15.50 9.75 1.33
CA VAL A 263 -15.38 10.78 2.36
C VAL A 263 -13.89 10.96 2.66
N LEU A 264 -13.30 12.00 2.06
CA LEU A 264 -11.85 12.19 2.02
C LEU A 264 -11.28 12.57 3.39
N GLY A 265 -10.34 11.77 3.90
CA GLY A 265 -9.81 11.92 5.27
C GLY A 265 -10.88 11.83 6.37
N GLY A 266 -12.10 11.35 6.07
CA GLY A 266 -13.22 11.26 7.01
C GLY A 266 -13.11 10.10 8.01
N GLY A 267 -12.28 9.10 7.70
CA GLY A 267 -11.90 8.03 8.61
C GLY A 267 -10.84 8.50 9.61
N VAL A 268 -11.04 8.23 10.90
CA VAL A 268 -10.08 8.52 11.97
C VAL A 268 -9.74 7.21 12.72
N CYS A 269 -8.48 6.82 12.68
CA CYS A 269 -8.01 5.59 13.31
C CYS A 269 -8.04 5.69 14.84
N GLN A 270 -8.65 4.71 15.52
CA GLN A 270 -8.83 4.71 16.98
C GLN A 270 -7.75 3.90 17.73
N LYS A 271 -7.00 3.05 17.04
CA LYS A 271 -5.94 2.20 17.61
C LYS A 271 -4.76 2.12 16.63
N SER A 272 -3.56 2.52 17.07
CA SER A 272 -2.33 2.34 16.28
C SER A 272 -2.15 0.88 15.88
N ARG A 273 -1.65 0.64 14.66
CA ARG A 273 -1.32 -0.71 14.18
C ARG A 273 0.11 -1.08 14.56
N ASP A 274 0.28 -2.24 15.19
CA ASP A 274 1.60 -2.84 15.42
C ASP A 274 2.31 -3.09 14.07
N LEU A 275 3.39 -2.36 13.83
CA LEU A 275 4.42 -2.72 12.85
C LEU A 275 5.43 -3.63 13.54
N GLY A 276 6.07 -4.55 12.82
CA GLY A 276 7.02 -5.44 13.49
C GLY A 276 7.79 -6.41 12.60
N LEU A 277 8.54 -7.27 13.29
CA LEU A 277 9.36 -8.33 12.73
C LEU A 277 9.03 -9.65 13.42
N VAL A 278 8.71 -10.68 12.63
CA VAL A 278 8.52 -12.06 13.10
C VAL A 278 9.79 -12.85 12.84
N LEU A 279 10.32 -13.52 13.86
CA LEU A 279 11.51 -14.37 13.76
C LEU A 279 11.14 -15.67 13.02
N ARG A 280 11.98 -16.04 12.05
CA ARG A 280 11.85 -17.30 11.31
C ARG A 280 12.05 -18.50 12.23
N GLU A 281 11.50 -19.64 11.83
CA GLU A 281 11.77 -20.93 12.45
C GLU A 281 13.28 -21.20 12.53
N GLY A 282 13.71 -21.89 13.59
CA GLY A 282 15.14 -22.05 13.94
C GLY A 282 15.78 -20.84 14.64
N TYR A 283 15.19 -19.64 14.57
CA TYR A 283 15.70 -18.44 15.26
C TYR A 283 14.80 -17.92 16.39
N GLN A 284 13.57 -18.43 16.52
CA GLN A 284 12.61 -18.08 17.58
C GLN A 284 13.17 -18.42 18.96
N ASP A 285 13.61 -17.38 19.68
CA ASP A 285 14.24 -17.43 21.00
C ASP A 285 14.24 -16.00 21.59
N VAL A 286 14.16 -15.91 22.93
CA VAL A 286 14.11 -14.63 23.65
C VAL A 286 15.42 -13.85 23.53
N PHE A 287 16.58 -14.52 23.56
CA PHE A 287 17.87 -13.84 23.43
C PHE A 287 18.13 -13.37 21.99
N ASN A 288 17.74 -14.16 20.99
CA ASN A 288 17.74 -13.74 19.58
C ASN A 288 16.82 -12.52 19.36
N ALA A 289 15.60 -12.54 19.88
CA ALA A 289 14.66 -11.42 19.76
C ALA A 289 15.19 -10.15 20.45
N ALA A 290 15.75 -10.28 21.65
CA ALA A 290 16.39 -9.17 22.37
C ALA A 290 17.63 -8.62 21.63
N ARG A 291 18.48 -9.49 21.07
CA ARG A 291 19.69 -9.09 20.32
C ARG A 291 19.36 -8.36 19.02
N ILE A 292 18.34 -8.81 18.29
CA ILE A 292 17.83 -8.11 17.10
C ILE A 292 17.26 -6.75 17.48
N ALA A 293 16.44 -6.67 18.53
CA ALA A 293 15.90 -5.38 19.01
C ALA A 293 17.02 -4.42 19.44
N ALA A 294 18.04 -4.89 20.16
CA ALA A 294 19.20 -4.10 20.55
C ALA A 294 20.01 -3.59 19.34
N ALA A 295 20.20 -4.42 18.31
CA ALA A 295 20.89 -4.02 17.08
C ALA A 295 20.14 -2.91 16.33
N ILE A 296 18.81 -3.02 16.20
CA ILE A 296 17.97 -1.97 15.60
C ILE A 296 18.01 -0.70 16.46
N ASN A 297 17.91 -0.80 17.78
CA ASN A 297 17.95 0.34 18.70
C ASN A 297 19.30 1.09 18.70
N LYS A 298 20.41 0.41 18.37
CA LYS A 298 21.72 1.07 18.16
C LYS A 298 21.71 1.99 16.93
N ARG A 299 20.88 1.70 15.92
CA ARG A 299 20.75 2.49 14.69
C ARG A 299 19.58 3.48 14.72
N PHE A 300 18.50 3.18 15.45
CA PHE A 300 17.26 3.96 15.46
C PHE A 300 16.74 4.20 16.88
N HIS A 301 16.51 5.47 17.20
CA HIS A 301 15.90 5.93 18.43
C HIS A 301 14.89 7.05 18.14
N ILE A 302 13.97 7.29 19.06
CA ILE A 302 13.02 8.40 19.02
C ILE A 302 13.00 9.09 20.38
N PHE A 303 12.68 10.39 20.40
CA PHE A 303 12.52 11.15 21.63
C PHE A 303 11.03 11.18 22.01
N ASP A 304 10.65 10.45 23.07
CA ASP A 304 9.32 10.55 23.68
C ASP A 304 9.43 11.38 24.96
N ARG A 305 8.72 12.52 25.00
CA ARG A 305 8.72 13.47 26.15
C ARG A 305 10.13 13.84 26.64
N GLY A 306 11.07 14.06 25.71
CA GLY A 306 12.47 14.37 26.00
C GLY A 306 13.35 13.18 26.38
N THR A 307 12.79 11.97 26.52
CA THR A 307 13.55 10.75 26.79
C THR A 307 13.91 10.04 25.48
N GLN A 308 15.19 9.76 25.26
CA GLN A 308 15.63 8.95 24.12
C GLN A 308 15.22 7.49 24.35
N THR A 309 14.47 6.91 23.41
CA THR A 309 13.94 5.54 23.49
C THR A 309 14.24 4.77 22.20
N GLY A 310 14.50 3.47 22.32
CA GLY A 310 14.73 2.59 21.17
C GLY A 310 13.42 2.25 20.46
N VAL A 311 13.42 2.22 19.12
CA VAL A 311 12.23 1.94 18.32
C VAL A 311 11.76 0.49 18.35
N ALA A 312 12.63 -0.46 18.69
CA ALA A 312 12.38 -1.90 18.64
C ALA A 312 12.24 -2.51 20.03
N LYS A 313 11.18 -3.28 20.25
CA LYS A 313 10.92 -4.00 21.50
C LYS A 313 10.54 -5.46 21.23
N ALA A 314 11.37 -6.38 21.70
CA ALA A 314 11.00 -7.80 21.77
C ALA A 314 9.78 -7.96 22.69
N ARG A 315 8.69 -8.52 22.15
CA ARG A 315 7.43 -8.76 22.88
C ARG A 315 7.35 -10.19 23.40
N ASN A 316 7.97 -11.12 22.68
CA ASN A 316 8.20 -12.52 23.06
C ASN A 316 9.38 -13.07 22.22
N ASP A 317 9.58 -14.40 22.28
CA ASP A 317 10.55 -15.19 21.52
C ASP A 317 10.38 -15.12 19.98
N LYS A 318 9.21 -14.70 19.48
CA LYS A 318 8.86 -14.75 18.06
C LYS A 318 8.65 -13.39 17.42
N PHE A 319 8.40 -12.33 18.19
CA PHE A 319 7.92 -11.06 17.66
C PHE A 319 8.58 -9.84 18.31
N ILE A 320 9.04 -8.94 17.46
CA ILE A 320 9.60 -7.63 17.81
C ILE A 320 8.67 -6.56 17.26
N VAL A 321 8.11 -5.73 18.14
CA VAL A 321 7.34 -4.55 17.76
C VAL A 321 8.30 -3.44 17.33
N LEU A 322 7.96 -2.73 16.26
CA LEU A 322 8.65 -1.53 15.80
C LEU A 322 7.73 -0.31 15.95
N ALA A 323 8.18 0.69 16.72
CA ALA A 323 7.63 2.04 16.66
C ALA A 323 7.98 2.67 15.30
N VAL A 324 7.10 3.51 14.75
CA VAL A 324 7.37 4.25 13.51
C VAL A 324 8.32 5.41 13.80
N HIS A 325 9.50 5.40 13.20
CA HIS A 325 10.45 6.51 13.30
C HIS A 325 9.96 7.72 12.48
N PRO A 326 9.88 8.95 13.03
CA PRO A 326 9.25 10.11 12.38
C PRO A 326 9.72 10.38 10.94
N ARG A 327 11.04 10.28 10.69
CA ARG A 327 11.62 10.47 9.34
C ARG A 327 11.07 9.51 8.27
N TYR A 328 10.52 8.36 8.66
CA TYR A 328 9.95 7.37 7.73
C TYR A 328 8.42 7.27 7.85
N LYS A 329 7.74 8.22 8.50
CA LYS A 329 6.28 8.22 8.68
C LYS A 329 5.51 8.03 7.36
N ASP A 330 6.02 8.61 6.27
CA ASP A 330 5.46 8.54 4.92
C ASP A 330 6.09 7.45 4.03
N ASN A 331 7.10 6.72 4.53
CA ASN A 331 7.76 5.61 3.81
C ASN A 331 8.05 4.39 4.72
N ILE A 332 6.98 3.80 5.24
CA ILE A 332 7.00 2.60 6.10
C ILE A 332 7.67 1.40 5.39
N ALA A 333 7.57 1.31 4.06
CA ALA A 333 8.21 0.26 3.28
C ALA A 333 9.75 0.33 3.38
N ARG A 334 10.33 1.52 3.15
CA ARG A 334 11.78 1.74 3.33
C ARG A 334 12.21 1.48 4.77
N TYR A 335 11.46 2.00 5.75
CA TYR A 335 11.80 1.82 7.17
C TYR A 335 12.04 0.35 7.55
N VAL A 336 11.15 -0.54 7.12
CA VAL A 336 11.26 -1.98 7.40
C VAL A 336 12.34 -2.65 6.56
N GLN A 337 12.61 -2.19 5.34
CA GLN A 337 13.77 -2.64 4.55
C GLN A 337 15.09 -2.30 5.24
N VAL A 338 15.26 -1.06 5.71
CA VAL A 338 16.48 -0.57 6.38
C VAL A 338 16.64 -1.26 7.74
N CYS A 339 15.56 -1.40 8.53
CA CYS A 339 15.58 -2.21 9.77
C CYS A 339 16.01 -3.66 9.51
N ARG A 340 15.65 -4.25 8.36
CA ARG A 340 16.07 -5.59 7.96
C ARG A 340 17.50 -5.65 7.40
N ALA A 341 18.08 -4.52 6.98
CA ALA A 341 19.46 -4.42 6.49
C ALA A 341 20.51 -4.15 7.60
N VAL A 342 20.07 -3.86 8.83
CA VAL A 342 20.91 -3.76 10.03
C VAL A 342 21.61 -5.11 10.31
N ALA A 343 22.88 -5.06 10.71
CA ALA A 343 23.63 -6.23 11.17
C ALA A 343 23.31 -6.57 12.64
N ILE A 344 23.07 -7.84 12.93
CA ILE A 344 22.75 -8.33 14.29
C ILE A 344 24.01 -8.37 15.17
N SER A 345 25.16 -8.65 14.56
CA SER A 345 26.47 -8.71 15.23
C SER A 345 27.56 -8.65 14.15
N GLU A 346 28.50 -7.72 14.28
CA GLU A 346 29.49 -7.41 13.24
C GLU A 346 30.75 -6.81 13.90
N THR A 347 31.92 -7.41 13.70
CA THR A 347 33.20 -6.82 14.13
C THR A 347 33.56 -5.64 13.24
N ASP A 348 34.44 -4.74 13.69
CA ASP A 348 34.86 -3.60 12.87
C ASP A 348 35.61 -4.05 11.59
N THR A 349 36.35 -5.16 11.66
CA THR A 349 36.96 -5.82 10.49
C THR A 349 35.92 -6.33 9.49
N GLN A 350 34.86 -6.99 9.96
CA GLN A 350 33.74 -7.42 9.12
C GLN A 350 33.00 -6.22 8.50
N ARG A 351 32.83 -5.14 9.26
CA ARG A 351 32.19 -3.91 8.76
C ARG A 351 33.03 -3.24 7.68
N MET A 352 34.35 -3.14 7.84
CA MET A 352 35.24 -2.62 6.81
C MET A 352 35.15 -3.45 5.52
N GLN A 353 35.22 -4.78 5.60
CA GLN A 353 35.05 -5.68 4.45
C GLN A 353 33.67 -5.53 3.79
N ARG A 354 32.61 -5.40 4.60
CA ARG A 354 31.24 -5.17 4.11
C ARG A 354 31.12 -3.81 3.43
N MET A 355 31.68 -2.75 3.99
CA MET A 355 31.71 -1.40 3.42
C MET A 355 32.48 -1.35 2.11
N GLU A 356 33.63 -2.03 2.01
CA GLU A 356 34.40 -2.14 0.76
C GLU A 356 33.62 -2.87 -0.35
N ARG A 357 32.90 -3.95 0.00
CA ARG A 357 31.99 -4.65 -0.91
C ARG A 357 30.82 -3.75 -1.33
N LEU A 358 30.16 -3.09 -0.38
CA LEU A 358 29.05 -2.16 -0.63
C LEU A 358 29.48 -0.96 -1.47
N SER A 359 30.73 -0.49 -1.35
CA SER A 359 31.28 0.59 -2.18
C SER A 359 31.50 0.20 -3.64
N ARG A 360 31.52 -1.10 -3.96
CA ARG A 360 31.49 -1.61 -5.33
C ARG A 360 30.05 -1.86 -5.79
N GLU A 361 29.27 -2.57 -4.97
CA GLU A 361 27.83 -2.84 -5.23
C GLU A 361 26.98 -1.57 -5.37
N LEU A 362 27.41 -0.42 -4.83
CA LEU A 362 26.71 0.85 -5.00
C LEU A 362 26.84 1.41 -6.43
N LEU A 363 27.99 1.21 -7.10
CA LEU A 363 28.29 1.84 -8.38
C LEU A 363 27.67 1.10 -9.58
N GLU A 364 27.23 -0.15 -9.37
CA GLU A 364 26.58 -0.99 -10.38
C GLU A 364 25.05 -0.84 -10.33
N PRO A 365 24.36 -0.42 -11.41
CA PRO A 365 22.93 -0.11 -11.38
C PRO A 365 22.00 -1.25 -10.90
N GLU A 366 22.38 -2.51 -11.11
CA GLU A 366 21.57 -3.68 -10.69
C GLU A 366 21.59 -3.91 -9.16
N THR A 367 22.68 -3.54 -8.49
CA THR A 367 22.88 -3.79 -7.05
C THR A 367 22.80 -2.52 -6.20
N ALA A 368 22.91 -1.34 -6.82
CA ALA A 368 22.91 -0.02 -6.17
C ALA A 368 21.80 0.17 -5.13
N ALA A 369 20.56 -0.25 -5.42
CA ALA A 369 19.43 -0.14 -4.50
C ALA A 369 19.65 -0.90 -3.17
N GLN A 370 20.14 -2.14 -3.27
CA GLN A 370 20.37 -3.02 -2.12
C GLN A 370 21.69 -2.68 -1.40
N ALA A 371 22.64 -2.06 -2.10
CA ALA A 371 23.85 -1.49 -1.50
C ALA A 371 23.51 -0.24 -0.67
N ALA A 372 22.75 0.70 -1.24
CA ALA A 372 22.35 1.95 -0.60
C ALA A 372 21.53 1.72 0.68
N LEU A 373 20.53 0.82 0.64
CA LEU A 373 19.75 0.43 1.83
C LEU A 373 20.61 -0.14 2.97
N GLN A 374 21.71 -0.84 2.65
CA GLN A 374 22.63 -1.36 3.66
C GLN A 374 23.58 -0.29 4.21
N LEU A 375 24.03 0.65 3.37
CA LEU A 375 24.82 1.81 3.82
C LEU A 375 23.98 2.72 4.72
N GLU A 376 22.70 2.93 4.40
CA GLU A 376 21.74 3.64 5.26
C GLU A 376 21.51 2.91 6.60
N ALA A 377 21.48 1.58 6.60
CA ALA A 377 21.35 0.76 7.81
C ALA A 377 22.64 0.76 8.67
N ILE A 378 23.82 0.92 8.07
CA ILE A 378 25.09 1.18 8.77
C ILE A 378 25.07 2.57 9.42
N GLY A 379 24.35 3.55 8.83
CA GLY A 379 24.19 4.88 9.38
C GLY A 379 25.27 5.86 8.91
N PRO A 380 25.73 6.82 9.74
CA PRO A 380 26.67 7.86 9.33
C PRO A 380 27.96 7.34 8.67
N GLN A 381 28.49 6.19 9.10
CA GLN A 381 29.68 5.56 8.49
C GLN A 381 29.46 5.13 7.02
N GLY A 382 28.21 4.91 6.60
CA GLY A 382 27.87 4.61 5.21
C GLY A 382 27.79 5.85 4.31
N ALA A 383 27.66 7.06 4.86
CA ALA A 383 27.46 8.30 4.11
C ALA A 383 28.62 8.59 3.13
N ASP A 384 29.87 8.41 3.58
CA ASP A 384 31.08 8.69 2.78
C ASP A 384 31.20 7.79 1.54
N ILE A 385 30.50 6.65 1.52
CA ILE A 385 30.40 5.77 0.36
C ILE A 385 29.24 6.21 -0.53
N LEU A 386 28.09 6.57 0.05
CA LEU A 386 26.93 7.08 -0.68
C LEU A 386 27.26 8.38 -1.44
N LEU A 387 28.07 9.28 -0.86
CA LEU A 387 28.54 10.50 -1.52
C LEU A 387 29.27 10.22 -2.85
N LYS A 388 29.97 9.09 -2.99
CA LYS A 388 30.61 8.67 -4.25
C LYS A 388 29.57 8.29 -5.32
N GLY A 389 28.43 7.74 -4.90
CA GLY A 389 27.31 7.39 -5.79
C GLY A 389 26.65 8.62 -6.44
N LEU A 390 26.68 9.78 -5.78
CA LEU A 390 26.19 11.05 -6.36
C LEU A 390 26.96 11.46 -7.63
N ALA A 391 28.24 11.13 -7.70
CA ALA A 391 29.11 11.42 -8.85
C ALA A 391 29.02 10.38 -9.99
N SER A 392 28.14 9.35 -9.86
CA SER A 392 27.99 8.33 -10.89
C SER A 392 27.28 8.87 -12.14
N ASN A 393 27.68 8.41 -13.32
CA ASN A 393 26.99 8.71 -14.58
C ASN A 393 25.60 8.04 -14.65
N HIS A 394 25.38 6.93 -13.92
CA HIS A 394 24.10 6.23 -13.89
C HIS A 394 23.09 6.93 -12.97
N ARG A 395 21.94 7.32 -13.51
CA ARG A 395 20.86 8.00 -12.77
C ARG A 395 20.29 7.13 -11.64
N GLU A 396 20.26 5.82 -11.85
CA GLU A 396 19.81 4.83 -10.88
C GLU A 396 20.73 4.85 -9.64
N VAL A 397 22.04 4.87 -9.86
CA VAL A 397 23.06 4.96 -8.80
C VAL A 397 22.95 6.30 -8.06
N ARG A 398 22.87 7.43 -8.78
CA ARG A 398 22.68 8.75 -8.17
C ARG A 398 21.40 8.80 -7.34
N PHE A 399 20.30 8.27 -7.86
CA PHE A 399 19.01 8.23 -7.16
C PHE A 399 19.10 7.45 -5.85
N TYR A 400 19.51 6.17 -5.87
CA TYR A 400 19.56 5.35 -4.64
C TYR A 400 20.56 5.89 -3.62
N ALA A 401 21.69 6.46 -4.08
CA ALA A 401 22.67 7.11 -3.23
C ALA A 401 22.10 8.36 -2.54
N ALA A 402 21.47 9.26 -3.31
CA ALA A 402 20.88 10.49 -2.79
C ALA A 402 19.67 10.21 -1.89
N GLU A 403 18.82 9.24 -2.23
CA GLU A 403 17.70 8.83 -1.41
C GLU A 403 18.18 8.34 -0.04
N ALA A 404 19.19 7.45 0.01
CA ALA A 404 19.76 6.99 1.27
C ALA A 404 20.43 8.12 2.08
N LEU A 405 21.09 9.07 1.42
CA LEU A 405 21.67 10.25 2.06
C LEU A 405 20.61 11.17 2.68
N ALA A 406 19.45 11.33 2.03
CA ALA A 406 18.33 12.11 2.57
C ALA A 406 17.75 11.50 3.85
N TYR A 407 17.55 10.17 3.90
CA TYR A 407 17.15 9.50 5.15
C TYR A 407 18.25 9.53 6.24
N LEU A 408 19.50 9.82 5.88
CA LEU A 408 20.63 10.11 6.77
C LEU A 408 20.81 11.62 7.11
N ASP A 409 19.92 12.51 6.68
CA ASP A 409 20.01 13.98 6.88
C ASP A 409 21.21 14.67 6.22
N ARG A 410 21.73 14.09 5.14
CA ARG A 410 22.88 14.65 4.42
C ARG A 410 22.41 15.62 3.34
N ARG A 411 22.64 16.92 3.59
CA ARG A 411 22.29 18.04 2.69
C ARG A 411 22.75 17.84 1.25
N GLU A 412 23.83 17.08 1.05
CA GLU A 412 24.36 16.70 -0.25
C GLU A 412 23.38 15.89 -1.12
N ALA A 413 22.33 15.31 -0.53
CA ALA A 413 21.23 14.66 -1.25
C ALA A 413 20.27 15.65 -1.94
N ALA A 414 20.14 16.88 -1.42
CA ALA A 414 19.02 17.76 -1.75
C ALA A 414 18.99 18.15 -3.24
N GLU A 415 20.11 18.65 -3.77
CA GLU A 415 20.21 19.04 -5.17
C GLU A 415 20.06 17.83 -6.12
N PRO A 416 20.78 16.70 -5.97
CA PRO A 416 20.57 15.51 -6.80
C PRO A 416 19.13 14.99 -6.79
N LEU A 417 18.46 14.94 -5.64
CA LEU A 417 17.04 14.56 -5.55
C LEU A 417 16.14 15.60 -6.22
N GLY A 418 16.41 16.89 -6.04
CA GLY A 418 15.68 17.96 -6.71
C GLY A 418 15.81 17.87 -8.23
N GLN A 419 17.02 17.68 -8.76
CA GLN A 419 17.26 17.50 -10.19
C GLN A 419 16.47 16.31 -10.74
N LEU A 420 16.55 15.14 -10.07
CA LEU A 420 15.81 13.92 -10.44
C LEU A 420 14.28 14.10 -10.33
N ALA A 421 13.78 14.80 -9.31
CA ALA A 421 12.36 15.09 -9.15
C ALA A 421 11.81 15.97 -10.29
N ARG A 422 12.64 16.88 -10.83
CA ARG A 422 12.27 17.66 -12.02
C ARG A 422 12.29 16.77 -13.27
N THR A 423 13.39 16.07 -13.55
CA THR A 423 13.64 15.44 -14.87
C THR A 423 13.13 14.00 -15.04
N GLU A 424 13.03 13.20 -13.98
CA GLU A 424 12.78 11.75 -14.07
C GLU A 424 11.46 11.34 -13.39
N PRO A 425 10.33 11.21 -14.12
CA PRO A 425 9.04 10.80 -13.56
C PRO A 425 9.11 9.48 -12.78
N ALA A 426 9.97 8.56 -13.20
CA ALA A 426 10.20 7.26 -12.56
C ALA A 426 10.71 7.37 -11.11
N PHE A 427 11.39 8.47 -10.75
CA PHE A 427 11.93 8.71 -9.41
C PHE A 427 11.18 9.78 -8.62
N ARG A 428 10.28 10.53 -9.28
CA ARG A 428 9.66 11.76 -8.75
C ARG A 428 8.94 11.59 -7.40
N VAL A 429 8.11 10.55 -7.19
CA VAL A 429 7.49 10.28 -5.86
C VAL A 429 8.57 10.16 -4.79
N PHE A 430 9.55 9.31 -5.05
CA PHE A 430 10.53 8.89 -4.05
C PHE A 430 11.49 10.03 -3.72
N ALA A 431 11.91 10.81 -4.72
CA ALA A 431 12.73 11.99 -4.54
C ALA A 431 12.00 13.09 -3.74
N LEU A 432 10.74 13.40 -4.07
CA LEU A 432 9.93 14.35 -3.31
C LEU A 432 9.68 13.88 -1.87
N THR A 433 9.41 12.58 -1.68
CA THR A 433 9.22 11.98 -0.36
C THR A 433 10.50 12.03 0.48
N ALA A 434 11.65 11.74 -0.12
CA ALA A 434 12.95 11.81 0.53
C ALA A 434 13.35 13.25 0.88
N LEU A 435 13.11 14.23 0.00
CA LEU A 435 13.26 15.65 0.30
C LEU A 435 12.37 16.07 1.49
N SER A 436 11.10 15.63 1.54
CA SER A 436 10.19 15.92 2.67
C SER A 436 10.57 15.26 4.00
N ALA A 437 11.56 14.36 4.00
CA ALA A 437 12.05 13.64 5.17
C ALA A 437 13.37 14.24 5.74
N MET A 438 13.99 15.17 5.03
CA MET A 438 15.19 15.91 5.46
C MET A 438 14.81 17.11 6.32
N ASP A 439 15.65 17.44 7.30
CA ASP A 439 15.55 18.67 8.11
C ASP A 439 16.64 19.68 7.68
N ASP A 440 16.63 20.04 6.38
CA ASP A 440 17.67 20.86 5.76
C ASP A 440 17.10 21.92 4.79
N TYR A 441 17.62 23.14 4.88
CA TYR A 441 17.17 24.28 4.06
C TYR A 441 17.42 24.08 2.55
N SER A 442 18.46 23.34 2.17
CA SER A 442 18.73 23.03 0.76
C SER A 442 17.63 22.12 0.18
N ALA A 443 17.06 21.22 0.98
CA ALA A 443 15.91 20.40 0.58
C ALA A 443 14.62 21.22 0.47
N TYR A 444 14.40 22.16 1.40
CA TYR A 444 13.28 23.11 1.35
C TYR A 444 13.31 23.96 0.06
N GLU A 445 14.44 24.59 -0.27
CA GLU A 445 14.56 25.42 -1.48
C GLU A 445 14.33 24.63 -2.77
N GLN A 446 14.84 23.39 -2.84
CA GLN A 446 14.59 22.52 -3.99
C GLN A 446 13.10 22.18 -4.17
N LEU A 447 12.33 22.06 -3.09
CA LEU A 447 10.88 21.91 -3.15
C LEU A 447 10.18 23.24 -3.50
N ARG A 448 10.62 24.37 -2.93
CA ARG A 448 10.06 25.71 -3.21
C ARG A 448 10.14 26.07 -4.70
N GLU A 449 11.32 25.89 -5.31
CA GLU A 449 11.52 26.11 -6.75
C GLU A 449 10.61 25.24 -7.63
N MET A 450 10.23 24.04 -7.18
CA MET A 450 9.38 23.13 -7.95
C MET A 450 7.92 23.57 -8.04
N LEU A 451 7.48 24.55 -7.23
CA LEU A 451 6.14 25.14 -7.30
C LEU A 451 5.91 25.99 -8.56
N ASP A 452 6.97 26.52 -9.17
CA ASP A 452 6.88 27.41 -10.35
C ASP A 452 7.03 26.70 -11.70
N LEU A 453 7.31 25.40 -11.70
CA LEU A 453 7.50 24.62 -12.91
C LEU A 453 6.19 24.41 -13.68
N PRO A 454 6.21 24.23 -15.02
CA PRO A 454 4.99 23.99 -15.81
C PRO A 454 4.34 22.61 -15.58
N SER A 455 5.04 21.68 -14.89
CA SER A 455 4.57 20.32 -14.64
C SER A 455 3.67 20.25 -13.40
N THR A 456 2.34 20.15 -13.59
CA THR A 456 1.33 19.98 -12.52
C THR A 456 1.76 18.95 -11.47
N GLU A 457 2.18 17.78 -11.96
CA GLU A 457 2.60 16.61 -11.18
C GLU A 457 3.78 16.94 -10.25
N THR A 458 4.72 17.76 -10.73
CA THR A 458 5.89 18.22 -9.97
C THR A 458 5.52 19.31 -8.97
N ARG A 459 4.70 20.29 -9.36
CA ARG A 459 4.26 21.40 -8.49
C ARG A 459 3.45 20.90 -7.29
N TYR A 460 2.42 20.11 -7.55
CA TYR A 460 1.56 19.59 -6.50
C TYR A 460 2.28 18.51 -5.67
N GLY A 461 3.15 17.73 -6.30
CA GLY A 461 4.10 16.87 -5.57
C GLY A 461 4.99 17.65 -4.60
N ALA A 462 5.52 18.80 -5.02
CA ALA A 462 6.36 19.67 -4.19
C ALA A 462 5.56 20.40 -3.09
N PHE A 463 4.37 20.91 -3.38
CA PHE A 463 3.43 21.46 -2.39
C PHE A 463 3.15 20.45 -1.28
N ARG A 464 2.81 19.20 -1.65
CA ARG A 464 2.59 18.12 -0.69
C ARG A 464 3.85 17.72 0.09
N ALA A 465 5.03 17.82 -0.52
CA ALA A 465 6.30 17.52 0.12
C ALA A 465 6.66 18.60 1.17
N LEU A 466 6.48 19.88 0.85
CA LEU A 466 6.60 21.00 1.80
C LEU A 466 5.63 20.82 2.97
N TRP A 467 4.36 20.52 2.70
CA TRP A 467 3.37 20.29 3.76
C TRP A 467 3.67 19.05 4.62
N ALA A 468 4.30 18.03 4.05
CA ALA A 468 4.75 16.85 4.80
C ALA A 468 6.00 17.13 5.66
N MET A 469 6.90 18.01 5.19
CA MET A 469 8.06 18.52 5.92
C MET A 469 7.61 19.42 7.09
N ASN A 470 6.91 20.51 6.78
CA ASN A 470 6.37 21.46 7.76
C ASN A 470 4.93 21.90 7.39
N ARG A 471 3.96 21.54 8.23
CA ARG A 471 2.53 21.92 8.05
C ARG A 471 2.23 23.39 8.38
N GLU A 472 3.12 24.03 9.14
CA GLU A 472 2.96 25.41 9.60
C GLU A 472 3.70 26.43 8.71
N ASP A 473 4.36 25.96 7.65
CA ASP A 473 5.00 26.80 6.63
C ASP A 473 3.95 27.74 5.97
N PRO A 474 4.10 29.07 6.07
CA PRO A 474 3.18 30.04 5.47
C PRO A 474 2.92 29.85 3.97
N LEU A 475 3.84 29.22 3.23
CA LEU A 475 3.71 28.98 1.79
C LEU A 475 2.69 27.88 1.44
N VAL A 476 2.49 26.89 2.32
CA VAL A 476 1.65 25.70 2.05
C VAL A 476 0.64 25.34 3.14
N LYS A 477 0.66 26.04 4.28
CA LYS A 477 -0.27 25.85 5.41
C LYS A 477 -1.74 26.03 5.00
N GLY A 478 -2.02 27.09 4.24
CA GLY A 478 -3.37 27.47 3.84
C GLY A 478 -4.32 27.76 5.01
N GLU A 479 -5.61 27.59 4.78
CA GLU A 479 -6.69 27.72 5.77
C GLU A 479 -7.65 26.51 5.72
N ASN A 480 -8.50 26.36 6.73
CA ASN A 480 -9.60 25.39 6.74
C ASN A 480 -10.92 26.09 6.38
N LEU A 481 -11.16 26.28 5.08
CA LEU A 481 -12.24 27.15 4.59
C LEU A 481 -13.62 26.60 5.01
N GLY A 482 -14.41 27.45 5.66
CA GLY A 482 -15.70 27.08 6.28
C GLY A 482 -15.60 26.01 7.39
N GLY A 483 -14.40 25.65 7.83
CA GLY A 483 -14.17 24.46 8.65
C GLY A 483 -14.37 23.13 7.90
N HIS A 484 -14.42 23.15 6.56
CA HIS A 484 -14.85 22.02 5.73
C HIS A 484 -13.71 21.34 4.96
N PHE A 485 -12.73 22.10 4.44
CA PHE A 485 -11.62 21.55 3.65
C PHE A 485 -10.40 22.47 3.69
N ALA A 486 -9.23 21.91 3.36
CA ALA A 486 -8.00 22.68 3.24
C ALA A 486 -7.99 23.49 1.95
N TYR A 487 -7.72 24.79 2.06
CA TYR A 487 -7.68 25.71 0.93
C TYR A 487 -6.38 26.52 0.98
N CYS A 488 -5.67 26.61 -0.13
CA CYS A 488 -4.40 27.34 -0.19
C CYS A 488 -4.25 28.09 -1.53
N VAL A 489 -3.81 29.35 -1.45
CA VAL A 489 -3.47 30.18 -2.61
C VAL A 489 -1.97 30.41 -2.62
N VAL A 490 -1.26 29.53 -3.32
CA VAL A 490 0.19 29.53 -3.48
C VAL A 490 0.58 30.66 -4.43
N ASP A 491 1.44 31.56 -3.96
CA ASP A 491 2.06 32.54 -4.84
C ASP A 491 3.05 31.81 -5.75
N SER A 492 2.88 31.93 -7.06
CA SER A 492 3.67 31.18 -8.04
C SER A 492 3.80 31.96 -9.34
N LEU A 493 5.03 31.97 -9.85
CA LEU A 493 5.40 32.52 -11.15
C LEU A 493 5.11 31.53 -12.31
N GLY A 494 4.83 30.26 -11.97
CA GLY A 494 4.42 29.23 -12.93
C GLY A 494 2.98 29.43 -13.44
N PRO A 495 2.59 28.78 -14.56
CA PRO A 495 1.28 28.98 -15.20
C PRO A 495 0.08 28.79 -14.25
N PRO A 496 -1.03 29.53 -14.39
CA PRO A 496 -2.21 29.37 -13.52
C PRO A 496 -2.77 27.93 -13.47
N LEU A 497 -2.88 27.38 -12.27
CA LEU A 497 -3.35 26.03 -11.99
C LEU A 497 -4.33 26.02 -10.81
N VAL A 498 -5.38 25.22 -10.95
CA VAL A 498 -6.33 24.82 -9.91
C VAL A 498 -6.15 23.32 -9.72
N HIS A 499 -5.81 22.89 -8.51
CA HIS A 499 -5.65 21.48 -8.16
C HIS A 499 -6.64 21.07 -7.07
N VAL A 500 -7.28 19.91 -7.24
CA VAL A 500 -8.19 19.31 -6.26
C VAL A 500 -7.85 17.84 -5.99
N THR A 501 -8.10 17.37 -4.78
CA THR A 501 -7.94 15.96 -4.38
C THR A 501 -9.22 15.14 -4.44
N HIS A 502 -9.10 13.90 -4.92
CA HIS A 502 -10.09 12.81 -4.77
C HIS A 502 -9.60 11.70 -3.81
N SER A 503 -8.50 11.96 -3.07
CA SER A 503 -7.91 11.06 -2.07
C SER A 503 -7.17 11.79 -0.94
N ARG A 504 -6.90 11.05 0.15
CA ARG A 504 -6.18 11.36 1.41
C ARG A 504 -6.80 12.44 2.31
N ARG A 505 -7.30 13.54 1.74
CA ARG A 505 -7.93 14.69 2.42
C ARG A 505 -8.79 15.47 1.42
N ALA A 506 -9.69 16.32 1.90
CA ALA A 506 -10.28 17.38 1.08
C ALA A 506 -9.32 18.57 1.01
N GLU A 507 -8.81 18.90 -0.18
CA GLU A 507 -7.80 19.94 -0.42
C GLU A 507 -7.98 20.58 -1.81
N LEU A 508 -7.97 21.91 -1.84
CA LEU A 508 -8.04 22.75 -3.04
C LEU A 508 -6.85 23.73 -3.02
N VAL A 509 -6.03 23.70 -4.06
CA VAL A 509 -4.84 24.55 -4.19
C VAL A 509 -4.92 25.39 -5.46
N LEU A 510 -4.87 26.71 -5.31
CA LEU A 510 -4.68 27.65 -6.43
C LEU A 510 -3.20 28.02 -6.51
N PHE A 511 -2.55 27.76 -7.64
CA PHE A 511 -1.20 28.25 -7.93
C PHE A 511 -1.29 29.49 -8.81
N GLY A 512 -0.73 30.59 -8.33
CA GLY A 512 -0.88 31.92 -8.92
C GLY A 512 -2.10 32.63 -8.35
N ARG A 513 -1.89 33.87 -7.90
CA ARG A 513 -2.94 34.78 -7.40
C ARG A 513 -3.69 35.41 -8.58
N ASP A 514 -4.87 35.98 -8.31
CA ASP A 514 -5.73 36.67 -9.29
C ASP A 514 -6.18 35.82 -10.51
N GLN A 515 -6.33 34.51 -10.34
CA GLN A 515 -7.08 33.67 -11.30
C GLN A 515 -8.53 34.17 -11.41
N ARG A 516 -9.05 34.24 -12.64
CA ARG A 516 -10.42 34.72 -12.94
C ARG A 516 -11.21 33.73 -13.78
N LEU A 517 -12.52 33.72 -13.56
CA LEU A 517 -13.51 33.10 -14.44
C LEU A 517 -13.85 34.02 -15.61
N VAL A 518 -14.25 33.42 -16.74
CA VAL A 518 -14.70 34.12 -17.96
C VAL A 518 -16.23 34.06 -18.05
N THR A 519 -16.83 35.20 -18.38
CA THR A 519 -18.27 35.36 -18.57
C THR A 519 -18.65 35.27 -20.05
N PRO A 520 -19.87 34.83 -20.42
CA PRO A 520 -20.95 34.40 -19.54
C PRO A 520 -20.75 32.97 -19.02
N LEU A 521 -21.12 32.74 -17.76
CA LEU A 521 -21.12 31.41 -17.15
C LEU A 521 -22.41 31.17 -16.36
N ALA A 522 -22.82 29.90 -16.30
CA ALA A 522 -23.91 29.40 -15.47
C ALA A 522 -23.56 27.96 -15.05
N VAL A 523 -23.23 27.75 -13.77
CA VAL A 523 -22.76 26.46 -13.23
C VAL A 523 -23.31 26.20 -11.83
N ASN A 524 -23.30 24.95 -11.39
CA ASN A 524 -23.90 24.50 -10.14
C ASN A 524 -22.82 24.13 -9.10
N ALA A 525 -22.99 24.60 -7.87
CA ALA A 525 -22.28 24.10 -6.71
C ALA A 525 -23.22 23.17 -5.92
N GLY A 526 -23.08 21.87 -6.16
CA GLY A 526 -23.92 20.85 -5.54
C GLY A 526 -25.37 20.87 -6.02
N ASN A 527 -26.29 20.72 -5.07
CA ASN A 527 -27.75 20.64 -5.32
C ASN A 527 -28.53 21.93 -4.98
N GLN A 528 -27.89 22.93 -4.37
CA GLN A 528 -28.58 24.11 -3.80
C GLN A 528 -27.97 25.47 -4.20
N ILE A 529 -26.74 25.51 -4.71
CA ILE A 529 -26.05 26.77 -5.02
C ILE A 529 -25.83 26.86 -6.52
N MET A 530 -26.14 28.02 -7.11
CA MET A 530 -25.90 28.33 -8.52
C MET A 530 -25.00 29.55 -8.65
N ILE A 531 -24.10 29.51 -9.62
CA ILE A 531 -23.13 30.57 -9.94
C ILE A 531 -23.45 31.07 -11.36
N THR A 532 -23.77 32.34 -11.50
CA THR A 532 -24.18 32.96 -12.78
C THR A 532 -23.50 34.31 -13.01
N SER A 533 -23.16 34.64 -14.25
CA SER A 533 -22.73 36.00 -14.61
C SER A 533 -23.91 36.98 -14.53
N VAL A 534 -23.66 38.15 -13.93
CA VAL A 534 -24.59 39.31 -13.93
C VAL A 534 -24.12 40.37 -14.93
N GLY A 535 -22.80 40.57 -15.01
CA GLY A 535 -22.13 41.42 -15.98
C GLY A 535 -20.82 40.79 -16.47
N PRO A 536 -19.95 41.54 -17.16
CA PRO A 536 -18.66 41.03 -17.66
C PRO A 536 -17.64 40.75 -16.54
N ASP A 537 -17.71 41.51 -15.44
CA ASP A 537 -16.79 41.42 -14.30
C ASP A 537 -17.48 40.99 -12.99
N GLU A 538 -18.80 40.73 -13.02
CA GLU A 538 -19.63 40.47 -11.85
C GLU A 538 -20.34 39.10 -11.93
N ILE A 539 -20.22 38.33 -10.84
CA ILE A 539 -20.79 36.99 -10.66
C ILE A 539 -21.75 37.01 -9.47
N SER A 540 -22.92 36.43 -9.68
CA SER A 540 -23.91 36.09 -8.66
C SER A 540 -23.68 34.66 -8.18
N VAL A 541 -23.45 34.48 -6.88
CA VAL A 541 -23.58 33.18 -6.22
C VAL A 541 -24.88 33.21 -5.41
N ALA A 542 -25.82 32.32 -5.69
CA ALA A 542 -27.13 32.28 -5.04
C ALA A 542 -27.44 30.88 -4.51
N ARG A 543 -27.99 30.80 -3.29
CA ARG A 543 -28.48 29.55 -2.68
C ARG A 543 -30.00 29.52 -2.63
N PHE A 544 -30.53 28.39 -3.06
CA PHE A 544 -31.94 28.03 -3.05
C PHE A 544 -32.14 26.81 -2.15
N ALA A 545 -32.89 26.97 -1.05
CA ALA A 545 -33.23 25.89 -0.13
C ALA A 545 -34.72 25.92 0.20
N VAL A 546 -35.33 24.74 0.36
CA VAL A 546 -36.78 24.61 0.52
C VAL A 546 -37.20 25.18 1.87
N ASN A 547 -38.13 26.14 1.85
CA ASN A 547 -38.62 26.91 3.00
C ASN A 547 -37.59 27.87 3.65
N GLU A 548 -36.45 28.14 3.00
CA GLU A 548 -35.52 29.22 3.37
C GLU A 548 -35.64 30.39 2.37
N PRO A 549 -35.39 31.65 2.77
CA PRO A 549 -35.28 32.77 1.83
C PRO A 549 -34.05 32.61 0.92
N GLU A 550 -34.12 33.11 -0.32
CA GLU A 550 -32.96 33.15 -1.22
C GLU A 550 -31.81 33.93 -0.57
N GLN A 551 -30.62 33.34 -0.56
CA GLN A 551 -29.40 34.00 -0.10
C GLN A 551 -28.44 34.21 -1.26
N LYS A 552 -28.07 35.46 -1.50
CA LYS A 552 -27.25 35.87 -2.64
C LYS A 552 -25.94 36.53 -2.20
N ARG A 553 -24.92 36.41 -3.02
CA ARG A 553 -23.67 37.18 -2.99
C ARG A 553 -23.38 37.70 -4.41
N LEU A 554 -22.92 38.93 -4.50
CA LEU A 554 -22.33 39.49 -5.71
C LEU A 554 -20.83 39.61 -5.45
N VAL A 555 -20.02 39.05 -6.34
CA VAL A 555 -18.55 38.99 -6.26
C VAL A 555 -17.96 39.27 -7.63
N SER A 556 -16.65 39.57 -7.71
CA SER A 556 -16.00 39.77 -9.00
C SER A 556 -15.74 38.45 -9.73
N THR A 557 -15.20 38.51 -10.95
CA THR A 557 -14.68 37.36 -11.67
C THR A 557 -13.53 36.61 -10.98
N LYS A 558 -12.96 37.08 -9.85
CA LYS A 558 -11.87 36.38 -9.14
C LYS A 558 -12.33 35.03 -8.58
N LEU A 559 -11.54 33.99 -8.87
CA LEU A 559 -11.85 32.61 -8.48
C LEU A 559 -11.91 32.42 -6.95
N ASP A 560 -11.02 33.08 -6.20
CA ASP A 560 -10.99 33.04 -4.74
C ASP A 560 -12.27 33.59 -4.10
N GLU A 561 -12.78 34.72 -4.60
CA GLU A 561 -14.02 35.35 -4.13
C GLU A 561 -15.23 34.46 -4.39
N VAL A 562 -15.30 33.82 -5.56
CA VAL A 562 -16.37 32.87 -5.94
C VAL A 562 -16.34 31.62 -5.07
N ILE A 563 -15.16 31.04 -4.82
CA ILE A 563 -15.00 29.87 -3.92
C ILE A 563 -15.46 30.23 -2.50
N ARG A 564 -15.04 31.40 -1.98
CA ARG A 564 -15.46 31.87 -0.64
C ARG A 564 -16.96 32.07 -0.56
N ALA A 565 -17.59 32.73 -1.55
CA ALA A 565 -19.03 32.95 -1.58
C ALA A 565 -19.85 31.64 -1.63
N VAL A 566 -19.37 30.60 -2.33
CA VAL A 566 -19.99 29.26 -2.29
C VAL A 566 -19.95 28.68 -0.88
N VAL A 567 -18.82 28.79 -0.18
CA VAL A 567 -18.69 28.25 1.19
C VAL A 567 -19.46 29.07 2.23
N GLU A 568 -19.51 30.41 2.11
CA GLU A 568 -20.33 31.29 2.95
C GLU A 568 -21.82 30.92 2.93
N LEU A 569 -22.33 30.49 1.77
CA LEU A 569 -23.71 30.07 1.61
C LEU A 569 -23.98 28.65 2.14
N GLY A 570 -22.95 27.92 2.58
CA GLY A 570 -23.01 26.57 3.12
C GLY A 570 -22.53 25.47 2.18
N GLY A 571 -21.93 25.83 1.04
CA GLY A 571 -21.31 24.88 0.12
C GLY A 571 -20.08 24.20 0.73
N ARG A 572 -19.91 22.92 0.42
CA ARG A 572 -18.82 22.08 0.92
C ARG A 572 -17.86 21.73 -0.20
N TYR A 573 -16.79 21.02 0.14
CA TYR A 573 -15.77 20.59 -0.81
C TYR A 573 -16.32 19.93 -2.10
N PRO A 574 -17.26 18.96 -2.05
CA PRO A 574 -17.80 18.36 -3.28
C PRO A 574 -18.54 19.38 -4.17
N ASP A 575 -19.20 20.35 -3.56
CA ASP A 575 -19.98 21.38 -4.26
C ASP A 575 -19.06 22.38 -4.97
N VAL A 576 -17.95 22.76 -4.32
CA VAL A 576 -16.88 23.59 -4.93
C VAL A 576 -16.17 22.84 -6.06
N VAL A 577 -15.83 21.55 -5.87
CA VAL A 577 -15.19 20.74 -6.93
C VAL A 577 -16.14 20.55 -8.12
N GLN A 578 -17.43 20.32 -7.89
CA GLN A 578 -18.44 20.29 -8.97
C GLN A 578 -18.46 21.61 -9.75
N ALA A 579 -18.54 22.76 -9.06
CA ALA A 579 -18.59 24.06 -9.73
C ALA A 579 -17.33 24.37 -10.54
N LEU A 580 -16.14 24.02 -10.03
CA LEU A 580 -14.87 24.16 -10.76
C LEU A 580 -14.83 23.27 -12.01
N GLN A 581 -15.34 22.04 -11.92
CA GLN A 581 -15.38 21.12 -13.05
C GLN A 581 -16.43 21.52 -14.10
N GLU A 582 -17.62 21.96 -13.69
CA GLU A 582 -18.63 22.53 -14.59
C GLU A 582 -18.09 23.80 -15.28
N ALA A 583 -17.43 24.69 -14.53
CA ALA A 583 -16.77 25.89 -15.07
C ALA A 583 -15.65 25.54 -16.06
N LYS A 584 -14.93 24.42 -15.86
CA LYS A 584 -13.94 23.96 -16.83
C LYS A 584 -14.58 23.39 -18.10
N LEU A 585 -15.67 22.64 -17.97
CA LEU A 585 -16.39 22.04 -19.09
C LEU A 585 -17.08 23.08 -19.99
N CYS A 586 -17.61 24.17 -19.44
CA CYS A 586 -18.18 25.27 -20.22
C CYS A 586 -17.14 26.31 -20.70
N GLY A 587 -15.86 26.12 -20.41
CA GLY A 587 -14.78 27.04 -20.79
C GLY A 587 -14.62 28.29 -19.91
N ALA A 588 -15.51 28.49 -18.94
CA ALA A 588 -15.48 29.61 -18.01
C ALA A 588 -14.28 29.61 -17.05
N LEU A 589 -13.55 28.51 -16.89
CA LEU A 589 -12.30 28.43 -16.14
C LEU A 589 -11.10 28.32 -17.12
N PRO A 590 -10.36 29.41 -17.41
CA PRO A 590 -9.26 29.36 -18.39
C PRO A 590 -8.04 28.59 -17.87
N SER A 591 -7.70 28.76 -16.59
CA SER A 591 -6.56 28.12 -15.93
C SER A 591 -6.65 26.60 -15.98
N ARG A 592 -5.50 25.92 -15.82
CA ARG A 592 -5.45 24.46 -15.84
C ARG A 592 -6.21 23.93 -14.62
N PHE A 593 -7.13 22.99 -14.80
CA PHE A 593 -7.87 22.32 -13.71
C PHE A 593 -7.48 20.84 -13.71
N GLU A 594 -7.02 20.34 -12.56
CA GLU A 594 -6.41 19.01 -12.44
C GLU A 594 -6.86 18.33 -11.14
N VAL A 595 -7.11 17.03 -11.24
CA VAL A 595 -7.69 16.20 -10.17
C VAL A 595 -6.71 15.10 -9.80
N ASP A 596 -6.32 15.01 -8.53
CA ASP A 596 -5.39 13.98 -8.00
C ASP A 596 -4.09 13.82 -8.81
N ALA A 597 -3.67 14.87 -9.53
CA ALA A 597 -2.45 14.92 -10.37
C ALA A 597 -1.16 14.76 -9.54
N LEU A 598 -0.89 13.51 -9.18
CA LEU A 598 0.22 13.03 -8.37
C LEU A 598 1.20 12.25 -9.26
N PRO A 599 2.49 12.19 -8.90
CA PRO A 599 3.43 11.36 -9.64
C PRO A 599 3.04 9.87 -9.56
N GLU A 600 2.63 9.27 -10.68
CA GLU A 600 2.10 7.88 -10.74
C GLU A 600 3.18 6.79 -10.64
N ALA A 601 4.31 7.07 -9.99
CA ALA A 601 5.39 6.11 -9.85
C ALA A 601 4.97 4.85 -9.08
N GLU A 602 3.90 4.87 -8.27
CA GLU A 602 3.34 3.66 -7.66
C GLU A 602 2.86 2.65 -8.72
N GLN A 603 2.11 3.04 -9.76
CA GLN A 603 1.67 2.11 -10.81
C GLN A 603 2.88 1.59 -11.63
N ALA A 604 3.76 2.50 -12.05
CA ALA A 604 4.94 2.17 -12.85
C ALA A 604 5.99 1.37 -12.07
N ALA A 605 6.04 1.49 -10.74
CA ALA A 605 6.90 0.68 -9.87
C ALA A 605 6.26 -0.67 -9.55
N LEU A 606 4.95 -0.75 -9.32
CA LEU A 606 4.27 -2.04 -9.11
C LEU A 606 4.38 -2.91 -10.37
N LEU A 607 4.16 -2.33 -11.55
CA LEU A 607 4.31 -3.01 -12.83
C LEU A 607 5.74 -3.49 -13.06
N ARG A 608 6.75 -2.61 -12.90
CA ARG A 608 8.17 -3.00 -13.05
C ARG A 608 8.64 -3.99 -11.98
N ALA A 609 8.13 -3.91 -10.74
CA ALA A 609 8.43 -4.87 -9.69
C ALA A 609 7.81 -6.24 -10.00
N ALA A 610 6.56 -6.29 -10.46
CA ALA A 610 5.92 -7.52 -10.91
C ALA A 610 6.68 -8.14 -12.09
N GLN A 611 7.02 -7.35 -13.11
CA GLN A 611 7.83 -7.77 -14.26
C GLN A 611 9.23 -8.28 -13.82
N ALA A 612 9.91 -7.58 -12.90
CA ALA A 612 11.23 -7.98 -12.40
C ALA A 612 11.21 -9.15 -11.41
N VAL A 613 10.05 -9.49 -10.83
CA VAL A 613 9.83 -10.73 -10.07
C VAL A 613 9.54 -11.87 -11.04
N VAL A 614 8.62 -11.70 -11.99
CA VAL A 614 8.31 -12.68 -13.05
C VAL A 614 9.57 -13.03 -13.84
N GLY A 615 10.33 -12.04 -14.32
CA GLY A 615 11.60 -12.23 -15.05
C GLY A 615 12.76 -12.77 -14.22
N ARG A 616 12.64 -12.82 -12.88
CA ARG A 616 13.56 -13.59 -12.01
C ARG A 616 13.08 -15.02 -11.82
N LEU A 617 11.77 -15.25 -11.65
CA LEU A 617 11.17 -16.57 -11.54
C LEU A 617 11.25 -17.37 -12.86
N GLN A 618 11.18 -16.70 -14.01
CA GLN A 618 11.45 -17.28 -15.34
C GLN A 618 12.92 -17.72 -15.45
N ARG A 619 13.88 -16.80 -15.24
CA ARG A 619 15.32 -17.09 -15.33
C ARG A 619 15.78 -18.19 -14.37
N ALA A 620 15.16 -18.31 -13.19
CA ALA A 620 15.42 -19.36 -12.22
C ALA A 620 14.55 -20.63 -12.40
N GLY A 621 13.75 -20.72 -13.47
CA GLY A 621 12.93 -21.89 -13.81
C GLY A 621 11.75 -22.19 -12.87
N TYR A 622 11.44 -21.31 -11.92
CA TYR A 622 10.35 -21.48 -10.95
C TYR A 622 8.97 -21.20 -11.54
N VAL A 623 8.88 -20.36 -12.58
CA VAL A 623 7.63 -20.05 -13.29
C VAL A 623 7.91 -20.06 -14.79
N LYS A 624 7.22 -20.94 -15.52
CA LYS A 624 6.93 -20.70 -16.94
C LYS A 624 5.76 -19.73 -17.01
N VAL A 625 5.98 -18.56 -17.62
CA VAL A 625 4.88 -17.78 -18.18
C VAL A 625 4.47 -18.53 -19.44
N TYR A 626 3.21 -18.95 -19.51
CA TYR A 626 2.65 -19.47 -20.75
C TYR A 626 2.38 -18.29 -21.66
N GLU A 627 3.05 -18.26 -22.80
CA GLU A 627 2.75 -17.27 -23.83
C GLU A 627 1.43 -17.64 -24.51
N MET A 628 0.69 -16.61 -24.87
CA MET A 628 -0.67 -16.70 -25.42
C MET A 628 -0.65 -17.33 -26.82
N CYS A 629 -1.80 -17.55 -27.47
CA CYS A 629 -1.82 -18.19 -28.80
C CYS A 629 -0.86 -17.53 -29.82
N TRP A 630 -0.65 -16.22 -29.70
CA TRP A 630 0.36 -15.41 -30.37
C TRP A 630 1.80 -15.98 -30.43
N GLY A 631 2.21 -16.81 -29.46
CA GLY A 631 3.51 -17.48 -29.42
C GLY A 631 3.49 -18.95 -29.85
N CYS A 632 2.35 -19.48 -30.32
CA CYS A 632 2.15 -20.90 -30.62
C CYS A 632 2.40 -21.22 -32.10
N GLN A 633 3.13 -22.31 -32.40
CA GLN A 633 3.40 -22.74 -33.79
C GLN A 633 2.14 -23.05 -34.61
N PHE A 634 1.01 -23.32 -33.93
CA PHE A 634 -0.26 -23.66 -34.56
C PHE A 634 -1.18 -22.46 -34.78
N PHE A 635 -0.83 -21.28 -34.28
CA PHE A 635 -1.66 -20.08 -34.39
C PHE A 635 -1.44 -19.38 -35.73
N ARG A 636 -2.53 -19.07 -36.42
CA ARG A 636 -2.55 -18.24 -37.62
C ARG A 636 -3.35 -16.97 -37.32
N LYS A 637 -2.66 -15.84 -37.26
CA LYS A 637 -3.29 -14.52 -37.14
C LYS A 637 -4.06 -14.19 -38.43
N ASP A 638 -5.15 -13.45 -38.29
CA ASP A 638 -5.98 -12.89 -39.37
C ASP A 638 -6.28 -13.86 -40.55
N ALA A 639 -6.53 -15.13 -40.23
CA ALA A 639 -6.73 -16.22 -41.18
C ALA A 639 -8.16 -16.30 -41.76
N HIS A 640 -9.13 -15.66 -41.11
CA HIS A 640 -10.53 -15.52 -41.56
C HIS A 640 -10.91 -14.03 -41.56
N PRO A 641 -10.32 -13.20 -42.44
CA PRO A 641 -10.50 -11.74 -42.39
C PRO A 641 -11.95 -11.29 -42.67
N GLU A 642 -12.77 -12.15 -43.26
CA GLU A 642 -14.21 -11.99 -43.44
C GLU A 642 -15.08 -12.32 -42.20
N ASP A 643 -14.53 -12.87 -41.11
CA ASP A 643 -15.22 -13.04 -39.82
C ASP A 643 -14.62 -12.14 -38.72
N PRO A 644 -15.21 -10.96 -38.45
CA PRO A 644 -14.75 -10.06 -37.40
C PRO A 644 -14.91 -10.58 -35.96
N LEU A 645 -15.67 -11.67 -35.74
CA LEU A 645 -15.86 -12.27 -34.42
C LEU A 645 -14.79 -13.33 -34.13
N ALA A 646 -14.35 -14.08 -35.14
CA ALA A 646 -13.35 -15.14 -35.02
C ALA A 646 -12.21 -15.06 -36.09
N PRO A 647 -11.50 -13.92 -36.21
CA PRO A 647 -10.61 -13.64 -37.34
C PRO A 647 -9.33 -14.48 -37.38
N HIS A 648 -8.98 -15.18 -36.30
CA HIS A 648 -7.75 -15.99 -36.22
C HIS A 648 -8.07 -17.48 -36.37
N HIS A 649 -7.06 -18.35 -36.42
CA HIS A 649 -7.26 -19.79 -36.54
C HIS A 649 -6.21 -20.59 -35.75
N CYS A 650 -6.64 -21.72 -35.19
CA CYS A 650 -5.75 -22.68 -34.55
C CYS A 650 -5.66 -23.97 -35.37
N ALA A 651 -4.52 -24.17 -36.03
CA ALA A 651 -4.26 -25.32 -36.89
C ALA A 651 -4.07 -26.66 -36.13
N PHE A 652 -4.17 -26.67 -34.79
CA PHE A 652 -4.14 -27.89 -33.97
C PHE A 652 -5.55 -28.48 -33.76
N VAL A 653 -6.57 -27.63 -33.62
CA VAL A 653 -7.98 -28.03 -33.49
C VAL A 653 -8.81 -27.74 -34.75
N ASP A 654 -8.17 -27.22 -35.79
CA ASP A 654 -8.74 -26.83 -37.08
C ASP A 654 -9.98 -25.93 -36.97
N ALA A 655 -9.90 -24.91 -36.10
CA ALA A 655 -11.04 -24.04 -35.77
C ALA A 655 -10.67 -22.54 -35.81
N PRO A 656 -11.61 -21.66 -36.20
CA PRO A 656 -11.44 -20.22 -36.06
C PRO A 656 -11.44 -19.81 -34.58
N LEU A 657 -10.75 -18.71 -34.26
CA LEU A 657 -10.55 -18.20 -32.91
C LEU A 657 -10.92 -16.72 -32.81
N MET A 658 -11.77 -16.41 -31.82
CA MET A 658 -12.01 -15.05 -31.35
C MET A 658 -10.75 -14.44 -30.74
N GLU A 659 -10.55 -13.13 -30.92
CA GLU A 659 -9.49 -12.34 -30.27
C GLU A 659 -9.38 -12.68 -28.77
N VAL A 660 -10.51 -12.63 -28.04
CA VAL A 660 -10.59 -12.94 -26.60
C VAL A 660 -10.12 -14.37 -26.24
N ASN A 661 -10.26 -15.34 -27.16
CA ASN A 661 -9.83 -16.72 -26.92
C ASN A 661 -8.31 -16.88 -27.06
N THR A 662 -7.61 -15.95 -27.74
CA THR A 662 -6.14 -16.01 -27.87
C THR A 662 -5.41 -15.82 -26.53
N TYR A 663 -6.07 -15.16 -25.57
CA TYR A 663 -5.58 -14.87 -24.22
C TYR A 663 -5.81 -16.00 -23.21
N LEU A 664 -6.41 -17.12 -23.64
CA LEU A 664 -6.72 -18.26 -22.77
C LEU A 664 -5.57 -19.28 -22.70
N GLU A 665 -5.40 -19.95 -21.55
CA GLU A 665 -4.37 -20.98 -21.35
C GLU A 665 -4.69 -22.24 -22.17
N CYS A 666 -4.02 -22.42 -23.31
CA CYS A 666 -4.15 -23.63 -24.13
C CYS A 666 -3.27 -24.76 -23.57
N PRO A 667 -3.82 -25.94 -23.22
CA PRO A 667 -3.04 -27.06 -22.69
C PRO A 667 -2.10 -27.69 -23.73
N ASP A 668 -2.44 -27.56 -25.02
CA ASP A 668 -1.68 -28.11 -26.16
C ASP A 668 -0.79 -27.05 -26.83
N PHE A 669 -0.45 -25.98 -26.12
CA PHE A 669 0.49 -24.96 -26.59
C PHE A 669 1.87 -25.57 -26.89
N VAL A 670 2.34 -25.38 -28.13
CA VAL A 670 3.72 -25.65 -28.54
C VAL A 670 4.31 -24.34 -29.07
N PRO A 671 5.41 -23.82 -28.51
CA PRO A 671 5.97 -22.54 -28.91
C PRO A 671 6.43 -22.56 -30.37
N ALA A 672 6.27 -21.44 -31.06
CA ALA A 672 6.84 -21.26 -32.39
C ALA A 672 8.37 -21.38 -32.34
N HIS A 673 8.93 -22.21 -33.23
CA HIS A 673 10.36 -22.25 -33.48
C HIS A 673 10.75 -21.09 -34.41
N ASN A 674 11.51 -20.12 -33.89
CA ASN A 674 12.35 -19.22 -34.68
C ASN A 674 13.68 -19.90 -35.00
#